data_AF-A0A1I7Y7D4-F1
#
_entry.id   AF-A0A1I7Y7D4-F1
#
_cell.length_a   1.000
_cell.length_b   1.000
_cell.length_c   1.000
_cell.angle_alpha   90.00
_cell.angle_beta   90.00
_cell.angle_gamma   90.00
#
_symmetry.space_group_name_H-M   'P 1'
#
loop_
_entity.id
_entity.type
_entity.pdbx_description
1 polymer ?
#
loop_
_entity_poly.entity_id
_entity_poly.type
_entity_poly.pdbx_seq_one_letter_code
_entity_poly.pdbx_strand_id
1 'polypeptide(L)'
;MRSLLWAAAVCLLLAPGDTSDDEPPIDKEALRKAAHEMFMHGYNSYMKYAWPHDELMPLSCKGRIRGVTPSRGDVDDAMGNFSLTLVDTLDTLLVVGEYDEFEEAVKRVVENVRFDTDVVVSVFETNIRVVGGLIGGHMMALVLKSKFPSRLPWYDHQLLDMAKDVADRLLPAFNTTSGLPYSRINLKRGMLPYLKEQRDTCTACGGTMILEMSVISRLTGNPIYEEKARKAMDFLWERRHRGTDLMGTVLNVNSGDWVRRDSGIGAGIDSYYEYCLKAYILLGEDHFLDRFNTHYSAITRYVSKGYVFVDVHMHKPTVVSRGFMDALLAFWPGLLVLKGDLQPAIEMHEMLFQVVKRHKFLPEAFTHDLQVHWAQHPLRPEFIESTYLLYRATKDEHYLRVAKQVLDSLNENDVRSMSHEDRMDSFVLSETFKYLYLIFAENSDLIFDLDNYVLSTEAHFLPLNLASSQPDQLPRRLFIEPEHIEDEERSNRFQSACPNIPGGLSRSADALNAFGSSLRTRLPRRLFIEPEHIEDEERTNRFQSATRVQTNLGYIAKSTECAAGTNDRLRAWAFSASNTDHIKHLSKMGIEMEQHDGQVYLRYSEKAKDGDPSASCVLDAQGSLADLNASHSALSQMISLLLMIMLLWMVVMCSTFVLVTLAAIARRVLRARGSPAESQEKKNE
;
A
#
# COMPACT_ATOMS: atom_id res chain seq x y z
N MET A 1 13.01 34.57 64.10
CA MET A 1 13.56 34.76 62.74
C MET A 1 14.26 33.52 62.14
N ARG A 2 14.79 32.57 62.93
CA ARG A 2 15.40 31.34 62.36
C ARG A 2 14.42 30.19 62.06
N SER A 3 13.21 30.22 62.61
CA SER A 3 12.19 29.18 62.41
C SER A 3 11.30 29.38 61.18
N LEU A 4 11.26 30.59 60.61
CA LEU A 4 10.51 30.88 59.36
C LEU A 4 11.33 30.59 58.09
N LEU A 5 12.65 30.60 58.18
CA LEU A 5 13.55 30.29 57.05
C LEU A 5 13.64 28.79 56.76
N TRP A 6 13.41 27.92 57.75
CA TRP A 6 13.38 26.47 57.55
C TRP A 6 12.08 25.98 56.91
N ALA A 7 10.94 26.61 57.20
CA ALA A 7 9.66 26.26 56.58
C ALA A 7 9.63 26.62 55.08
N ALA A 8 10.28 27.72 54.67
CA ALA A 8 10.39 28.10 53.26
C ALA A 8 11.34 27.17 52.47
N ALA A 9 12.39 26.65 53.09
CA ALA A 9 13.33 25.72 52.44
C ALA A 9 12.75 24.32 52.24
N VAL A 10 11.87 23.85 53.13
CA VAL A 10 11.24 22.52 53.00
C VAL A 10 10.05 22.53 52.02
N CYS A 11 9.35 23.66 51.87
CA CYS A 11 8.31 23.79 50.83
C CYS A 11 8.85 23.88 49.39
N LEU A 12 10.13 24.21 49.19
CA LEU A 12 10.77 24.12 47.85
C LEU A 12 11.24 22.70 47.49
N LEU A 13 11.24 21.75 48.44
CA LEU A 13 11.70 20.38 48.23
C LEU A 13 10.56 19.35 48.10
N LEU A 14 9.30 19.82 48.11
CA LEU A 14 8.10 18.98 47.99
C LEU A 14 7.11 19.50 46.93
N ALA A 15 7.59 20.24 45.94
CA ALA A 15 6.85 20.35 44.69
C ALA A 15 6.93 18.98 44.00
N PRO A 16 5.82 18.31 43.68
CA PRO A 16 5.87 17.19 42.76
C PRO A 16 6.49 17.75 41.48
N GLY A 17 7.62 17.17 41.06
CA GLY A 17 8.22 17.47 39.77
C GLY A 17 7.18 17.15 38.72
N ASP A 18 6.55 18.20 38.19
CA ASP A 18 5.83 18.13 36.94
C ASP A 18 6.91 17.85 35.89
N THR A 19 7.11 16.57 35.60
CA THR A 19 7.93 16.11 34.49
C THR A 19 7.02 16.10 33.26
N SER A 20 6.52 17.27 32.89
CA SER A 20 6.32 17.52 31.47
C SER A 20 7.73 17.64 30.89
N ASP A 21 8.15 16.63 30.13
CA ASP A 21 9.27 16.78 29.21
C ASP A 21 8.91 17.92 28.24
N ASP A 22 9.13 19.17 28.65
CA ASP A 22 9.11 20.34 27.77
C ASP A 22 10.37 20.27 26.91
N GLU A 23 10.36 19.33 25.96
CA GLU A 23 11.28 19.38 24.83
C GLU A 23 11.16 20.76 24.17
N PRO A 24 12.28 21.38 23.79
CA PRO A 24 12.27 22.71 23.19
C PRO A 24 11.40 22.71 21.92
N PRO A 25 10.73 23.83 21.62
CA PRO A 25 9.91 23.95 20.42
C PRO A 25 10.75 23.68 19.18
N ILE A 26 10.15 23.00 18.20
CA ILE A 26 10.82 22.69 16.94
C ILE A 26 11.03 23.97 16.14
N ASP A 27 12.29 24.26 15.82
CA ASP A 27 12.66 25.27 14.85
C ASP A 27 12.46 24.74 13.43
N LYS A 28 11.25 24.90 12.90
CA LYS A 28 10.88 24.47 11.54
C LYS A 28 11.78 25.11 10.49
N GLU A 29 12.15 26.37 10.66
CA GLU A 29 12.99 27.09 9.68
C GLU A 29 14.40 26.49 9.61
N ALA A 30 15.01 26.21 10.76
CA ALA A 30 16.31 25.54 10.81
C ALA A 30 16.26 24.14 10.17
N LEU A 31 15.21 23.36 10.44
CA LEU A 31 15.06 22.01 9.87
C LEU A 31 14.75 22.03 8.37
N ARG A 32 13.92 22.98 7.91
CA ARG A 32 13.66 23.22 6.49
C ARG A 32 14.94 23.56 5.74
N LYS A 33 15.77 24.43 6.33
CA LYS A 33 17.09 24.77 5.78
C LYS A 33 18.02 23.56 5.75
N ALA A 34 18.04 22.73 6.79
CA ALA A 34 18.83 21.50 6.79
C ALA A 34 18.39 20.52 5.70
N ALA A 35 17.07 20.35 5.51
CA ALA A 35 16.52 19.52 4.42
C ALA A 35 16.89 20.08 3.03
N HIS A 36 16.85 21.40 2.86
CA HIS A 36 17.32 22.09 1.65
C HIS A 36 18.82 21.85 1.39
N GLU A 37 19.67 22.00 2.41
CA GLU A 37 21.11 21.76 2.30
C GLU A 37 21.42 20.30 1.91
N MET A 38 20.69 19.33 2.48
CA MET A 38 20.79 17.91 2.11
C MET A 38 20.39 17.66 0.67
N PHE A 39 19.26 18.24 0.24
CA PHE A 39 18.80 18.16 -1.14
C PHE A 39 19.86 18.72 -2.10
N MET A 40 20.36 19.92 -1.84
CA MET A 40 21.36 20.56 -2.68
C MET A 40 22.70 19.82 -2.67
N HIS A 41 23.07 19.16 -1.57
CA HIS A 41 24.24 18.28 -1.55
C HIS A 41 24.08 17.10 -2.53
N GLY A 42 22.94 16.41 -2.49
CA GLY A 42 22.65 15.30 -3.40
C GLY A 42 22.54 15.74 -4.86
N TYR A 43 21.76 16.79 -5.11
CA TYR A 43 21.55 17.36 -6.45
C TYR A 43 22.86 17.87 -7.08
N ASN A 44 23.63 18.69 -6.37
CA ASN A 44 24.90 19.21 -6.89
C ASN A 44 25.92 18.08 -7.14
N SER A 45 25.92 17.04 -6.30
CA SER A 45 26.77 15.86 -6.51
C SER A 45 26.37 15.09 -7.76
N TYR A 46 25.07 14.91 -8.00
CA TYR A 46 24.57 14.33 -9.24
C TYR A 46 25.00 15.16 -10.46
N MET A 47 24.76 16.47 -10.43
CA MET A 47 25.10 17.38 -11.54
C MET A 47 26.61 17.42 -11.83
N LYS A 48 27.45 17.24 -10.80
CA LYS A 48 28.91 17.26 -10.95
C LYS A 48 29.49 15.93 -11.43
N TYR A 49 29.00 14.81 -10.91
CA TYR A 49 29.66 13.50 -11.06
C TYR A 49 28.90 12.50 -11.92
N ALA A 50 27.59 12.66 -12.05
CA ALA A 50 26.73 11.69 -12.71
C ALA A 50 26.06 12.22 -13.97
N TRP A 51 25.69 13.51 -14.05
CA TRP A 51 25.10 14.07 -15.27
C TRP A 51 25.98 13.80 -16.51
N PRO A 52 25.43 13.27 -17.63
CA PRO A 52 24.01 13.04 -17.94
C PRO A 52 23.50 11.62 -17.70
N HIS A 53 24.17 10.81 -16.88
CA HIS A 53 23.74 9.46 -16.56
C HIS A 53 22.49 9.45 -15.68
N ASP A 54 21.81 8.30 -15.63
CA ASP A 54 20.51 8.17 -14.98
C ASP A 54 20.58 8.32 -13.47
N GLU A 55 21.62 7.80 -12.82
CA GLU A 55 21.77 7.81 -11.36
C GLU A 55 23.21 8.09 -10.92
N LEU A 56 23.37 8.57 -9.67
CA LEU A 56 24.66 8.80 -9.03
C LEU A 56 25.12 7.56 -8.27
N MET A 57 26.41 7.24 -8.40
CA MET A 57 27.16 6.36 -7.50
C MET A 57 27.99 7.26 -6.57
N PRO A 58 27.48 7.62 -5.37
CA PRO A 58 28.03 8.69 -4.55
C PRO A 58 29.37 8.37 -3.88
N LEU A 59 29.69 7.10 -3.64
CA LEU A 59 30.96 6.69 -3.02
C LEU A 59 32.09 6.66 -4.04
N SER A 60 31.80 6.27 -5.28
CA SER A 60 32.79 6.29 -6.37
C SER A 60 32.78 7.56 -7.22
N CYS A 61 31.90 8.52 -6.89
CA CYS A 61 31.77 9.82 -7.58
C CYS A 61 31.66 9.68 -9.11
N LYS A 62 30.76 8.82 -9.57
CA LYS A 62 30.50 8.58 -11.01
C LYS A 62 29.02 8.36 -11.29
N GLY A 63 28.62 8.52 -12.55
CA GLY A 63 27.31 8.11 -13.00
C GLY A 63 27.18 6.59 -13.18
N ARG A 64 25.98 6.07 -12.94
CA ARG A 64 25.64 4.67 -13.19
C ARG A 64 25.36 4.46 -14.67
N ILE A 65 25.98 3.42 -15.28
CA ILE A 65 25.88 3.17 -16.72
C ILE A 65 25.58 1.69 -16.96
N ARG A 66 24.40 1.39 -17.53
CA ARG A 66 24.00 0.02 -17.87
C ARG A 66 25.01 -0.64 -18.79
N GLY A 67 25.39 -1.88 -18.46
CA GLY A 67 26.37 -2.67 -19.21
C GLY A 67 27.84 -2.32 -18.93
N VAL A 68 28.12 -1.23 -18.22
CA VAL A 68 29.48 -0.84 -17.80
C VAL A 68 29.64 -1.03 -16.29
N THR A 69 28.70 -0.53 -15.49
CA THR A 69 28.68 -0.76 -14.04
C THR A 69 28.05 -2.11 -13.70
N PRO A 70 28.44 -2.76 -12.58
CA PRO A 70 27.84 -4.03 -12.15
C PRO A 70 26.33 -3.95 -12.08
N SER A 71 25.63 -4.90 -12.71
CA SER A 71 24.17 -4.90 -12.78
C SER A 71 23.53 -5.16 -11.41
N ARG A 72 22.45 -4.43 -11.11
CA ARG A 72 21.55 -4.67 -9.96
C ARG A 72 20.34 -5.54 -10.33
N GLY A 73 20.40 -6.23 -11.48
CA GLY A 73 19.27 -6.98 -12.02
C GLY A 73 18.14 -6.05 -12.47
N ASP A 74 16.90 -6.45 -12.19
CA ASP A 74 15.66 -5.77 -12.64
C ASP A 74 15.55 -4.31 -12.16
N VAL A 75 16.25 -3.93 -11.09
CA VAL A 75 16.32 -2.53 -10.62
C VAL A 75 16.88 -1.60 -11.71
N ASP A 76 17.82 -2.09 -12.52
CA ASP A 76 18.41 -1.28 -13.59
C ASP A 76 17.46 -1.09 -14.80
N ASP A 77 16.28 -1.71 -14.80
CA ASP A 77 15.28 -1.49 -15.86
C ASP A 77 14.56 -0.14 -15.73
N ALA A 78 14.68 0.57 -14.61
CA ALA A 78 14.24 1.97 -14.47
C ALA A 78 15.12 2.94 -15.29
N MET A 79 16.35 2.56 -15.60
CA MET A 79 17.34 3.39 -16.31
C MET A 79 17.23 3.19 -17.83
N GLY A 80 16.93 4.26 -18.58
CA GLY A 80 16.85 4.24 -20.05
C GLY A 80 17.84 5.16 -20.76
N ASN A 81 18.85 5.66 -20.07
CA ASN A 81 19.82 6.65 -20.54
C ASN A 81 19.13 7.95 -20.97
N PHE A 82 18.25 8.47 -20.11
CA PHE A 82 17.47 9.68 -20.32
C PHE A 82 17.62 10.69 -19.17
N SER A 83 18.72 10.58 -18.43
CA SER A 83 19.03 11.41 -17.26
C SER A 83 17.96 11.31 -16.17
N LEU A 84 17.58 10.07 -15.82
CA LEU A 84 16.48 9.75 -14.88
C LEU A 84 16.43 10.70 -13.66
N THR A 85 17.50 10.80 -12.87
CA THR A 85 17.53 11.67 -11.68
C THR A 85 17.22 13.13 -12.00
N LEU A 86 17.70 13.70 -13.12
CA LEU A 86 17.38 15.09 -13.46
C LEU A 86 15.90 15.26 -13.78
N VAL A 87 15.33 14.35 -14.58
CA VAL A 87 13.92 14.40 -14.99
C VAL A 87 12.99 14.27 -13.78
N ASP A 88 13.29 13.30 -12.92
CA ASP A 88 12.54 12.98 -11.70
C ASP A 88 12.59 14.15 -10.69
N THR A 89 13.69 14.90 -10.65
CA THR A 89 13.89 15.97 -9.65
C THR A 89 13.34 17.34 -10.07
N LEU A 90 12.91 17.53 -11.32
CA LEU A 90 12.54 18.85 -11.85
C LEU A 90 11.55 19.60 -10.96
N ASP A 91 10.45 18.96 -10.57
CA ASP A 91 9.44 19.62 -9.75
C ASP A 91 9.91 19.93 -8.32
N THR A 92 10.84 19.16 -7.80
CA THR A 92 11.45 19.37 -6.47
C THR A 92 12.26 20.64 -6.42
N LEU A 93 13.00 20.98 -7.49
CA LEU A 93 13.76 22.23 -7.59
C LEU A 93 12.86 23.45 -7.37
N LEU A 94 11.63 23.42 -7.91
CA LEU A 94 10.66 24.48 -7.66
C LEU A 94 10.18 24.49 -6.21
N VAL A 95 9.89 23.32 -5.63
CA VAL A 95 9.45 23.18 -4.23
C VAL A 95 10.47 23.74 -3.25
N VAL A 96 11.76 23.46 -3.45
CA VAL A 96 12.84 23.92 -2.56
C VAL A 96 13.26 25.36 -2.81
N GLY A 97 12.63 26.06 -3.76
CA GLY A 97 12.87 27.48 -4.03
C GLY A 97 14.03 27.78 -4.99
N GLU A 98 14.59 26.76 -5.65
CA GLU A 98 15.75 26.89 -6.55
C GLU A 98 15.32 27.21 -7.98
N TYR A 99 14.68 28.37 -8.17
CA TYR A 99 14.06 28.73 -9.45
C TYR A 99 15.06 28.91 -10.59
N ASP A 100 16.24 29.48 -10.34
CA ASP A 100 17.28 29.65 -11.36
C ASP A 100 17.81 28.30 -11.84
N GLU A 101 18.05 27.38 -10.90
CA GLU A 101 18.49 26.02 -11.20
C GLU A 101 17.38 25.21 -11.89
N PHE A 102 16.12 25.38 -11.48
CA PHE A 102 14.98 24.78 -12.17
C PHE A 102 14.93 25.18 -13.65
N GLU A 103 15.07 26.47 -13.96
CA GLU A 103 15.06 26.93 -15.37
C GLU A 103 16.19 26.31 -16.19
N GLU A 104 17.39 26.24 -15.63
CA GLU A 104 18.55 25.64 -16.26
C GLU A 104 18.40 24.11 -16.41
N ALA A 105 17.86 23.43 -15.40
CA ALA A 105 17.56 22.00 -15.44
C ALA A 105 16.52 21.66 -16.52
N VAL A 106 15.42 22.42 -16.60
CA VAL A 106 14.40 22.26 -17.66
C VAL A 106 15.03 22.45 -19.03
N LYS A 107 15.87 23.48 -19.19
CA LYS A 107 16.60 23.73 -20.44
C LYS A 107 17.49 22.55 -20.81
N ARG A 108 18.27 22.02 -19.86
CA ARG A 108 19.14 20.85 -20.07
C ARG A 108 18.37 19.62 -20.48
N VAL A 109 17.22 19.35 -19.85
CA VAL A 109 16.34 18.23 -20.20
C VAL A 109 15.86 18.38 -21.64
N VAL A 110 15.30 19.54 -22.00
CA VAL A 110 14.81 19.80 -23.36
C VAL A 110 15.93 19.67 -24.41
N GLU A 111 17.11 20.22 -24.13
CA GLU A 111 18.22 20.24 -25.08
C GLU A 111 18.88 18.86 -25.24
N ASN A 112 19.01 18.06 -24.18
CA ASN A 112 19.90 16.88 -24.17
C ASN A 112 19.18 15.52 -24.04
N VAL A 113 18.00 15.45 -23.42
CA VAL A 113 17.33 14.17 -23.15
C VAL A 113 16.59 13.67 -24.39
N ARG A 114 16.76 12.38 -24.72
CA ARG A 114 16.13 11.73 -25.87
C ARG A 114 15.63 10.34 -25.47
N PHE A 115 14.50 9.94 -26.04
CA PHE A 115 13.86 8.64 -25.75
C PHE A 115 13.96 7.63 -26.90
N ASP A 116 14.71 7.95 -27.96
CA ASP A 116 15.00 7.04 -29.07
C ASP A 116 16.24 6.16 -28.83
N THR A 117 16.33 5.58 -27.64
CA THR A 117 17.46 4.74 -27.22
C THR A 117 17.10 3.26 -27.40
N ASP A 118 18.03 2.48 -27.95
CA ASP A 118 17.85 1.03 -28.14
C ASP A 118 18.09 0.25 -26.85
N VAL A 119 17.20 0.45 -25.88
CA VAL A 119 17.30 -0.08 -24.52
C VAL A 119 15.93 -0.59 -24.06
N VAL A 120 15.92 -1.68 -23.32
CA VAL A 120 14.71 -2.23 -22.68
C VAL A 120 14.55 -1.59 -21.31
N VAL A 121 13.37 -1.03 -21.06
CA VAL A 121 13.00 -0.38 -19.80
C VAL A 121 11.75 -1.03 -19.20
N SER A 122 11.56 -0.83 -17.90
CA SER A 122 10.32 -1.14 -17.22
C SER A 122 9.24 -0.13 -17.63
N VAL A 123 8.07 -0.62 -18.04
CA VAL A 123 6.93 0.25 -18.39
C VAL A 123 6.43 1.00 -17.15
N PHE A 124 6.42 0.33 -16.00
CA PHE A 124 5.99 0.89 -14.73
C PHE A 124 6.91 2.01 -14.26
N GLU A 125 8.21 1.74 -14.17
CA GLU A 125 9.19 2.75 -13.71
C GLU A 125 9.27 3.94 -14.65
N THR A 126 9.21 3.70 -15.97
CA THR A 126 9.23 4.78 -16.95
C THR A 126 7.98 5.66 -16.83
N ASN A 127 6.81 5.07 -16.55
CA ASN A 127 5.58 5.84 -16.34
C ASN A 127 5.68 6.72 -15.09
N ILE A 128 5.94 6.15 -13.92
CA ILE A 128 5.87 6.91 -12.66
C ILE A 128 6.99 7.94 -12.55
N ARG A 129 8.22 7.63 -13.01
CA ARG A 129 9.40 8.53 -12.86
C ARG A 129 9.57 9.50 -14.02
N VAL A 130 9.48 9.01 -15.26
CA VAL A 130 9.81 9.82 -16.45
C VAL A 130 8.58 10.58 -16.94
N VAL A 131 7.49 9.85 -17.17
CA VAL A 131 6.23 10.48 -17.61
C VAL A 131 5.70 11.38 -16.48
N GLY A 132 5.68 10.87 -15.25
CA GLY A 132 5.36 11.64 -14.05
C GLY A 132 6.26 12.87 -13.85
N GLY A 133 7.59 12.70 -13.89
CA GLY A 133 8.54 13.82 -13.69
C GLY A 133 8.46 14.90 -14.76
N LEU A 134 8.25 14.53 -16.02
CA LEU A 134 8.05 15.50 -17.11
C LEU A 134 6.72 16.26 -16.96
N ILE A 135 5.64 15.60 -16.52
CA ILE A 135 4.38 16.25 -16.21
C ILE A 135 4.53 17.19 -15.01
N GLY A 136 5.13 16.72 -13.92
CA GLY A 136 5.39 17.51 -12.72
C GLY A 136 6.23 18.75 -13.05
N GLY A 137 7.33 18.57 -13.76
CA GLY A 137 8.16 19.67 -14.28
C GLY A 137 7.40 20.61 -15.20
N HIS A 138 6.52 20.10 -16.07
CA HIS A 138 5.65 20.94 -16.91
C HIS A 138 4.71 21.81 -16.06
N MET A 139 4.03 21.23 -15.07
CA MET A 139 3.14 21.97 -14.16
C MET A 139 3.90 23.05 -13.40
N MET A 140 5.08 22.72 -12.87
CA MET A 140 5.93 23.66 -12.14
C MET A 140 6.45 24.79 -13.04
N ALA A 141 6.74 24.51 -14.32
CA ALA A 141 7.11 25.53 -15.29
C ALA A 141 5.96 26.51 -15.56
N LEU A 142 4.71 26.02 -15.66
CA LEU A 142 3.53 26.88 -15.80
C LEU A 142 3.29 27.74 -14.55
N VAL A 143 3.45 27.17 -13.35
CA VAL A 143 3.37 27.90 -12.08
C VAL A 143 4.40 29.04 -12.05
N LEU A 144 5.67 28.74 -12.37
CA LEU A 144 6.75 29.72 -12.34
C LEU A 144 6.48 30.86 -13.32
N LYS A 145 6.06 30.55 -14.56
CA LYS A 145 5.67 31.56 -15.56
C LYS A 145 4.50 32.41 -15.10
N SER A 146 3.50 31.82 -14.47
CA SER A 146 2.33 32.56 -13.98
C SER A 146 2.67 33.51 -12.84
N LYS A 147 3.58 33.12 -11.93
CA LYS A 147 4.00 33.95 -10.80
C LYS A 147 5.05 34.99 -11.20
N PHE A 148 5.96 34.64 -12.10
CA PHE A 148 7.05 35.48 -12.58
C PHE A 148 7.10 35.48 -14.12
N PRO A 149 6.32 36.35 -14.79
CA PRO A 149 6.22 36.36 -16.25
C PRO A 149 7.53 36.59 -17.02
N SER A 150 8.58 37.06 -16.36
CA SER A 150 9.92 37.24 -16.94
C SER A 150 10.75 35.95 -17.02
N ARG A 151 10.37 34.92 -16.26
CA ARG A 151 11.05 33.62 -16.19
C ARG A 151 10.54 32.68 -17.29
N LEU A 152 11.40 31.78 -17.79
CA LEU A 152 11.06 30.83 -18.86
C LEU A 152 10.38 31.45 -20.11
N PRO A 153 10.87 32.58 -20.67
CA PRO A 153 10.25 33.22 -21.85
C PRO A 153 10.28 32.32 -23.10
N TRP A 154 11.25 31.40 -23.17
CA TRP A 154 11.45 30.45 -24.26
C TRP A 154 10.61 29.17 -24.13
N TYR A 155 10.07 28.91 -22.94
CA TYR A 155 9.35 27.68 -22.67
C TYR A 155 7.94 27.72 -23.27
N ASP A 156 7.64 26.73 -24.09
CA ASP A 156 6.39 26.55 -24.81
C ASP A 156 6.06 25.05 -24.82
N HIS A 157 5.67 24.54 -23.65
CA HIS A 157 5.19 23.16 -23.44
C HIS A 157 6.16 22.02 -23.81
N GLN A 158 7.46 22.27 -23.98
CA GLN A 158 8.40 21.25 -24.46
C GLN A 158 8.45 20.00 -23.55
N LEU A 159 8.32 20.15 -22.22
CA LEU A 159 8.27 18.98 -21.32
C LEU A 159 7.00 18.14 -21.51
N LEU A 160 5.86 18.76 -21.84
CA LEU A 160 4.63 18.04 -22.17
C LEU A 160 4.78 17.25 -23.46
N ASP A 161 5.41 17.84 -24.49
CA ASP A 161 5.71 17.15 -25.74
C ASP A 161 6.64 15.95 -25.53
N MET A 162 7.63 16.11 -24.64
CA MET A 162 8.52 15.02 -24.22
C MET A 162 7.77 13.93 -23.45
N ALA A 163 6.89 14.29 -22.52
CA ALA A 163 6.07 13.32 -21.78
C ALA A 163 5.18 12.52 -22.73
N LYS A 164 4.63 13.20 -23.74
CA LYS A 164 3.85 12.58 -24.82
C LYS A 164 4.70 11.61 -25.65
N ASP A 165 5.93 11.97 -26.05
CA ASP A 165 6.84 11.06 -26.80
C ASP A 165 7.13 9.78 -26.01
N VAL A 166 7.41 9.88 -24.71
CA VAL A 166 7.63 8.70 -23.86
C VAL A 166 6.35 7.87 -23.76
N ALA A 167 5.20 8.50 -23.47
CA ALA A 167 3.93 7.80 -23.35
C ALA A 167 3.55 7.06 -24.66
N ASP A 168 3.75 7.69 -25.82
CA ASP A 168 3.55 7.06 -27.14
C ASP A 168 4.43 5.81 -27.32
N ARG A 169 5.67 5.84 -26.84
CA ARG A 169 6.59 4.69 -26.88
C ARG A 169 6.17 3.57 -25.95
N LEU A 170 5.45 3.86 -24.86
CA LEU A 170 4.93 2.85 -23.92
C LEU A 170 3.63 2.19 -24.42
N LEU A 171 2.82 2.87 -25.23
CA LEU A 171 1.53 2.37 -25.73
C LEU A 171 1.56 0.94 -26.32
N PRO A 172 2.58 0.51 -27.09
CA PRO A 172 2.64 -0.84 -27.62
C PRO A 172 2.65 -1.93 -26.54
N ALA A 173 3.09 -1.64 -25.31
CA ALA A 173 3.08 -2.60 -24.20
C ALA A 173 1.66 -2.99 -23.78
N PHE A 174 0.67 -2.10 -23.97
CA PHE A 174 -0.74 -2.36 -23.66
C PHE A 174 -1.45 -3.23 -24.70
N ASN A 175 -0.76 -3.64 -25.77
CA ASN A 175 -1.32 -4.51 -26.80
C ASN A 175 -1.30 -5.98 -26.36
N THR A 176 -2.06 -6.27 -25.30
CA THR A 176 -2.30 -7.60 -24.74
C THR A 176 -3.78 -7.95 -24.83
N THR A 177 -4.11 -9.22 -24.62
CA THR A 177 -5.52 -9.65 -24.65
C THR A 177 -6.33 -9.00 -23.53
N SER A 178 -5.74 -8.85 -22.34
CA SER A 178 -6.37 -8.19 -21.19
C SER A 178 -6.42 -6.66 -21.31
N GLY A 179 -5.46 -6.05 -22.01
CA GLY A 179 -5.19 -4.62 -21.96
C GLY A 179 -4.20 -4.20 -20.87
N LEU A 180 -3.72 -5.13 -20.02
CA LEU A 180 -2.61 -4.87 -19.11
C LEU A 180 -1.32 -4.67 -19.89
N PRO A 181 -0.45 -3.74 -19.49
CA PRO A 181 0.85 -3.59 -20.12
C PRO A 181 1.75 -4.80 -19.83
N TYR A 182 2.55 -5.21 -20.82
CA TYR A 182 3.77 -5.98 -20.54
C TYR A 182 4.66 -5.21 -19.56
N SER A 183 5.43 -5.92 -18.73
CA SER A 183 6.31 -5.30 -17.73
C SER A 183 7.47 -4.52 -18.36
N ARG A 184 7.90 -4.89 -19.57
CA ARG A 184 9.06 -4.33 -20.26
C ARG A 184 8.77 -3.97 -21.71
N ILE A 185 9.46 -2.94 -22.20
CA ILE A 185 9.41 -2.49 -23.60
C ILE A 185 10.77 -1.94 -24.04
N ASN A 186 11.11 -2.04 -25.33
CA ASN A 186 12.26 -1.35 -25.89
C ASN A 186 11.85 0.06 -26.35
N LEU A 187 12.54 1.11 -25.87
CA LEU A 187 12.16 2.51 -26.14
C LEU A 187 12.22 2.92 -27.62
N LYS A 188 13.10 2.30 -28.40
CA LYS A 188 13.27 2.56 -29.84
C LYS A 188 12.46 1.61 -30.72
N ARG A 189 12.47 0.32 -30.37
CA ARG A 189 11.94 -0.78 -31.20
C ARG A 189 10.56 -1.28 -30.75
N GLY A 190 10.04 -0.78 -29.64
CA GLY A 190 8.77 -1.22 -29.06
C GLY A 190 8.79 -2.66 -28.55
N MET A 191 7.71 -3.41 -28.81
CA MET A 191 7.54 -4.78 -28.32
C MET A 191 8.27 -5.81 -29.21
N LEU A 192 9.50 -6.16 -28.81
CA LEU A 192 10.31 -7.21 -29.42
C LEU A 192 9.74 -8.63 -29.17
N PRO A 193 10.02 -9.62 -30.04
CA PRO A 193 9.45 -10.98 -29.90
C PRO A 193 9.68 -11.63 -28.54
N TYR A 194 10.91 -11.60 -28.01
CA TYR A 194 11.22 -12.21 -26.71
C TYR A 194 10.57 -11.48 -25.52
N LEU A 195 10.27 -10.18 -25.66
CA LEU A 195 9.53 -9.44 -24.62
C LEU A 195 8.07 -9.90 -24.54
N LYS A 196 7.48 -10.30 -25.67
CA LYS A 196 6.10 -10.85 -25.72
C LYS A 196 6.00 -12.25 -25.10
N GLU A 197 7.12 -12.95 -24.96
CA GLU A 197 7.19 -14.24 -24.26
C GLU A 197 7.18 -14.06 -22.73
N GLN A 198 7.62 -12.90 -22.23
CA GLN A 198 7.53 -12.51 -20.82
C GLN A 198 6.12 -12.02 -20.48
N ARG A 199 5.23 -12.96 -20.19
CA ARG A 199 3.79 -12.68 -20.02
C ARG A 199 3.40 -12.24 -18.61
N ASP A 200 4.34 -12.16 -17.69
CA ASP A 200 4.07 -11.87 -16.28
C ASP A 200 4.23 -10.38 -16.01
N THR A 201 3.25 -9.80 -15.31
CA THR A 201 3.29 -8.43 -14.79
C THR A 201 2.84 -8.40 -13.34
N CYS A 202 3.24 -7.38 -12.58
CA CYS A 202 2.76 -7.20 -11.21
C CYS A 202 1.45 -6.39 -11.18
N THR A 203 0.69 -6.51 -10.09
CA THR A 203 -0.57 -5.76 -9.94
C THR A 203 -0.34 -4.26 -9.91
N ALA A 204 0.67 -3.79 -9.18
CA ALA A 204 1.13 -2.40 -9.23
C ALA A 204 1.55 -1.98 -10.65
N CYS A 205 2.31 -2.82 -11.35
CA CYS A 205 2.83 -2.56 -12.69
C CYS A 205 1.73 -2.29 -13.73
N GLY A 206 0.59 -2.98 -13.62
CA GLY A 206 -0.57 -2.73 -14.49
C GLY A 206 -1.56 -1.69 -13.94
N GLY A 207 -1.57 -1.50 -12.61
CA GLY A 207 -2.53 -0.67 -11.89
C GLY A 207 -2.10 0.78 -11.69
N THR A 208 -0.81 1.08 -11.84
CA THR A 208 -0.21 2.39 -11.51
C THR A 208 0.17 3.15 -12.77
N MET A 209 -0.79 3.25 -13.69
CA MET A 209 -0.65 3.99 -14.96
C MET A 209 -1.65 5.14 -15.05
N ILE A 210 -2.77 5.06 -14.33
CA ILE A 210 -3.95 5.88 -14.62
C ILE A 210 -3.73 7.36 -14.34
N LEU A 211 -2.94 7.74 -13.34
CA LEU A 211 -2.76 9.15 -13.00
C LEU A 211 -2.03 9.91 -14.12
N GLU A 212 -0.81 9.49 -14.47
CA GLU A 212 0.03 10.13 -15.50
C GLU A 212 -0.65 10.09 -16.88
N MET A 213 -1.19 8.92 -17.24
CA MET A 213 -1.84 8.71 -18.54
C MET A 213 -3.11 9.56 -18.67
N SER A 214 -3.87 9.75 -17.59
CA SER A 214 -5.03 10.67 -17.60
C SER A 214 -4.59 12.11 -17.77
N VAL A 215 -3.57 12.55 -17.02
CA VAL A 215 -3.08 13.94 -17.14
C VAL A 215 -2.61 14.23 -18.56
N ILE A 216 -1.84 13.34 -19.19
CA ILE A 216 -1.43 13.53 -20.59
C ILE A 216 -2.63 13.58 -21.52
N SER A 217 -3.60 12.67 -21.37
CA SER A 217 -4.80 12.69 -22.20
C SER A 217 -5.56 14.00 -22.11
N ARG A 218 -5.72 14.55 -20.90
CA ARG A 218 -6.42 15.83 -20.69
C ARG A 218 -5.62 17.03 -21.21
N LEU A 219 -4.31 17.07 -21.00
CA LEU A 219 -3.46 18.18 -21.44
C LEU A 219 -3.24 18.20 -22.96
N THR A 220 -3.15 17.02 -23.59
CA THR A 220 -2.90 16.91 -25.05
C THR A 220 -4.18 16.78 -25.88
N GLY A 221 -5.32 16.49 -25.25
CA GLY A 221 -6.59 16.19 -25.92
C GLY A 221 -6.65 14.81 -26.58
N ASN A 222 -5.62 13.96 -26.43
CA ASN A 222 -5.60 12.60 -26.99
C ASN A 222 -6.07 11.57 -25.94
N PRO A 223 -7.26 10.96 -26.08
CA PRO A 223 -7.82 10.10 -25.03
C PRO A 223 -7.14 8.73 -24.90
N ILE A 224 -6.27 8.34 -25.84
CA ILE A 224 -5.74 6.96 -25.92
C ILE A 224 -5.00 6.53 -24.64
N TYR A 225 -4.28 7.45 -23.99
CA TYR A 225 -3.49 7.12 -22.80
C TYR A 225 -4.40 6.76 -21.63
N GLU A 226 -5.35 7.64 -21.31
CA GLU A 226 -6.36 7.43 -20.29
C GLU A 226 -7.19 6.17 -20.56
N GLU A 227 -7.66 5.97 -21.80
CA GLU A 227 -8.44 4.79 -22.20
C GLU A 227 -7.69 3.48 -21.95
N LYS A 228 -6.40 3.42 -22.29
CA LYS A 228 -5.56 2.23 -22.08
C LYS A 228 -5.35 1.95 -20.60
N ALA A 229 -5.03 2.97 -19.81
CA ALA A 229 -4.82 2.82 -18.37
C ALA A 229 -6.13 2.45 -17.63
N ARG A 230 -7.27 3.03 -18.03
CA ARG A 230 -8.60 2.65 -17.49
C ARG A 230 -8.93 1.20 -17.77
N LYS A 231 -8.73 0.75 -19.00
CA LYS A 231 -8.95 -0.65 -19.37
C LYS A 231 -8.10 -1.60 -18.51
N ALA A 232 -6.86 -1.25 -18.23
CA ALA A 232 -5.99 -2.03 -17.33
C ALA A 232 -6.55 -2.10 -15.90
N MET A 233 -6.99 -0.96 -15.35
CA MET A 233 -7.64 -0.88 -14.02
C MET A 233 -8.95 -1.68 -13.97
N ASP A 234 -9.78 -1.61 -14.99
CA ASP A 234 -11.05 -2.35 -15.10
C ASP A 234 -10.79 -3.85 -15.14
N PHE A 235 -9.80 -4.28 -15.92
CA PHE A 235 -9.42 -5.68 -15.97
C PHE A 235 -8.92 -6.18 -14.61
N LEU A 236 -8.04 -5.45 -13.92
CA LEU A 236 -7.56 -5.80 -12.58
C LEU A 236 -8.72 -5.92 -11.59
N TRP A 237 -9.63 -4.95 -11.60
CA TRP A 237 -10.81 -4.98 -10.74
C TRP A 237 -11.63 -6.27 -10.92
N GLU A 238 -11.82 -6.74 -12.15
CA GLU A 238 -12.51 -8.00 -12.44
C GLU A 238 -11.75 -9.26 -11.99
N ARG A 239 -10.42 -9.18 -11.82
CA ARG A 239 -9.57 -10.32 -11.40
C ARG A 239 -9.55 -10.56 -9.90
N ARG A 240 -10.11 -9.65 -9.09
CA ARG A 240 -10.18 -9.83 -7.63
C ARG A 240 -10.90 -11.13 -7.26
N HIS A 241 -10.50 -11.71 -6.13
CA HIS A 241 -11.11 -12.94 -5.68
C HIS A 241 -12.54 -12.68 -5.18
N ARG A 242 -13.55 -13.28 -5.82
CA ARG A 242 -14.98 -13.00 -5.58
C ARG A 242 -15.48 -13.18 -4.14
N GLY A 243 -14.78 -13.98 -3.33
CA GLY A 243 -15.18 -14.24 -1.93
C GLY A 243 -14.45 -13.39 -0.89
N THR A 244 -13.33 -12.77 -1.26
CA THR A 244 -12.46 -12.05 -0.32
C THR A 244 -12.15 -10.63 -0.77
N ASP A 245 -12.41 -10.29 -2.03
CA ASP A 245 -12.03 -9.04 -2.71
C ASP A 245 -10.53 -8.72 -2.67
N LEU A 246 -9.71 -9.71 -2.29
CA LEU A 246 -8.25 -9.63 -2.33
C LEU A 246 -7.74 -9.83 -3.75
N MET A 247 -6.53 -9.35 -3.99
CA MET A 247 -5.83 -9.36 -5.27
C MET A 247 -4.50 -10.09 -5.10
N GLY A 248 -4.04 -10.80 -6.14
CA GLY A 248 -2.69 -11.37 -6.14
C GLY A 248 -1.65 -10.30 -6.48
N THR A 249 -0.37 -10.66 -6.42
CA THR A 249 0.74 -9.74 -6.72
C THR A 249 1.24 -9.83 -8.16
N VAL A 250 1.11 -11.00 -8.82
CA VAL A 250 1.61 -11.21 -10.19
C VAL A 250 0.59 -11.99 -11.01
N LEU A 251 0.32 -11.53 -12.23
CA LEU A 251 -0.63 -12.14 -13.16
C LEU A 251 -0.11 -12.17 -14.60
N ASN A 252 -0.70 -13.07 -15.37
CA ASN A 252 -0.42 -13.18 -16.80
C ASN A 252 -1.18 -12.11 -17.59
N VAL A 253 -0.49 -11.31 -18.40
CA VAL A 253 -1.09 -10.21 -19.17
C VAL A 253 -2.04 -10.66 -20.28
N ASN A 254 -2.02 -11.94 -20.68
CA ASN A 254 -2.91 -12.45 -21.73
C ASN A 254 -4.07 -13.26 -21.15
N SER A 255 -3.81 -14.21 -20.25
CA SER A 255 -4.89 -15.02 -19.66
C SER A 255 -5.58 -14.35 -18.48
N GLY A 256 -4.91 -13.43 -17.79
CA GLY A 256 -5.38 -12.86 -16.52
C GLY A 256 -5.28 -13.82 -15.35
N ASP A 257 -4.61 -14.96 -15.49
CA ASP A 257 -4.43 -15.91 -14.40
C ASP A 257 -3.40 -15.39 -13.41
N TRP A 258 -3.70 -15.54 -12.12
CA TRP A 258 -2.79 -15.22 -11.04
C TRP A 258 -1.62 -16.22 -10.98
N VAL A 259 -0.41 -15.72 -11.24
CA VAL A 259 0.87 -16.43 -11.12
C VAL A 259 1.32 -16.46 -9.66
N ARG A 260 1.26 -15.31 -8.98
CA ARG A 260 1.47 -15.20 -7.53
C ARG A 260 0.21 -14.69 -6.87
N ARG A 261 -0.29 -15.49 -5.92
CA ARG A 261 -1.59 -15.30 -5.24
C ARG A 261 -1.45 -14.75 -3.84
N ASP A 262 -0.25 -14.31 -3.48
CA ASP A 262 0.02 -13.61 -2.24
C ASP A 262 -0.62 -12.23 -2.33
N SER A 263 -1.28 -11.83 -1.25
CA SER A 263 -2.03 -10.58 -1.12
C SER A 263 -1.58 -9.90 0.16
N GLY A 264 -1.24 -8.64 0.02
CA GLY A 264 -0.79 -7.77 1.10
C GLY A 264 -0.98 -6.32 0.71
N ILE A 265 -0.25 -5.44 1.37
CA ILE A 265 -0.15 -4.02 1.03
C ILE A 265 1.26 -3.62 0.62
N GLY A 266 2.23 -4.53 0.62
CA GLY A 266 3.62 -4.23 0.25
C GLY A 266 3.93 -4.43 -1.24
N ALA A 267 5.19 -4.76 -1.52
CA ALA A 267 5.79 -4.76 -2.84
C ALA A 267 4.99 -5.52 -3.91
N GLY A 268 4.70 -4.83 -5.02
CA GLY A 268 4.09 -5.39 -6.23
C GLY A 268 2.56 -5.30 -6.29
N ILE A 269 1.95 -4.65 -5.30
CA ILE A 269 0.51 -4.40 -5.24
C ILE A 269 0.14 -3.07 -4.58
N ASP A 270 0.90 -2.64 -3.57
CA ASP A 270 0.96 -1.28 -3.00
C ASP A 270 0.27 -0.17 -3.84
N SER A 271 0.92 0.31 -4.89
CA SER A 271 0.53 1.50 -5.64
C SER A 271 -0.70 1.30 -6.53
N TYR A 272 -1.20 0.06 -6.70
CA TYR A 272 -2.52 -0.16 -7.30
C TYR A 272 -3.64 0.34 -6.37
N TYR A 273 -3.54 0.05 -5.07
CA TYR A 273 -4.51 0.57 -4.10
C TYR A 273 -4.42 2.09 -3.98
N GLU A 274 -3.19 2.61 -4.01
CA GLU A 274 -2.93 4.04 -4.05
C GLU A 274 -3.63 4.70 -5.23
N TYR A 275 -3.48 4.14 -6.44
CA TYR A 275 -4.07 4.70 -7.66
C TYR A 275 -5.58 4.49 -7.73
N CYS A 276 -6.16 3.53 -7.00
CA CYS A 276 -7.61 3.47 -6.84
C CYS A 276 -8.13 4.70 -6.08
N LEU A 277 -7.48 5.12 -4.99
CA LEU A 277 -7.92 6.31 -4.25
C LEU A 277 -7.50 7.62 -4.93
N LYS A 278 -6.24 7.72 -5.34
CA LYS A 278 -5.71 8.94 -5.97
C LYS A 278 -6.37 9.22 -7.32
N ALA A 279 -6.84 8.21 -8.06
CA ALA A 279 -7.62 8.45 -9.29
C ALA A 279 -9.00 9.04 -8.99
N TYR A 280 -9.67 8.64 -7.89
CA TYR A 280 -10.89 9.31 -7.43
C TYR A 280 -10.61 10.77 -7.08
N ILE A 281 -9.51 11.04 -6.37
CA ILE A 281 -9.10 12.40 -5.99
C ILE A 281 -8.86 13.26 -7.25
N LEU A 282 -8.08 12.74 -8.21
CA LEU A 282 -7.68 13.44 -9.43
C LEU A 282 -8.79 13.60 -10.46
N LEU A 283 -9.63 12.58 -10.67
CA LEU A 283 -10.59 12.51 -11.77
C LEU A 283 -12.04 12.70 -11.31
N GLY A 284 -12.32 12.47 -10.03
CA GLY A 284 -13.62 12.71 -9.44
C GLY A 284 -14.70 11.68 -9.73
N GLU A 285 -14.30 10.47 -10.10
CA GLU A 285 -15.22 9.41 -10.48
C GLU A 285 -15.39 8.38 -9.36
N ASP A 286 -16.63 8.25 -8.86
CA ASP A 286 -16.96 7.45 -7.66
C ASP A 286 -16.56 5.97 -7.75
N HIS A 287 -16.49 5.41 -8.96
CA HIS A 287 -16.13 4.00 -9.11
C HIS A 287 -14.70 3.70 -8.65
N PHE A 288 -13.78 4.66 -8.74
CA PHE A 288 -12.42 4.50 -8.21
C PHE A 288 -12.42 4.41 -6.68
N LEU A 289 -13.24 5.25 -6.02
CA LEU A 289 -13.45 5.22 -4.58
C LEU A 289 -14.12 3.92 -4.12
N ASP A 290 -15.11 3.43 -4.88
CA ASP A 290 -15.76 2.13 -4.62
C ASP A 290 -14.77 0.97 -4.66
N ARG A 291 -13.89 0.94 -5.68
CA ARG A 291 -12.81 -0.05 -5.79
C ARG A 291 -11.88 0.00 -4.58
N PHE A 292 -11.43 1.20 -4.23
CA PHE A 292 -10.56 1.40 -3.08
C PHE A 292 -11.23 0.94 -1.77
N ASN A 293 -12.47 1.37 -1.50
CA ASN A 293 -13.19 1.02 -0.27
C ASN A 293 -13.46 -0.50 -0.18
N THR A 294 -13.70 -1.15 -1.31
CA THR A 294 -13.85 -2.61 -1.38
C THR A 294 -12.55 -3.32 -0.99
N HIS A 295 -11.42 -2.93 -1.58
CA HIS A 295 -10.12 -3.49 -1.23
C HIS A 295 -9.70 -3.14 0.21
N TYR A 296 -9.95 -1.91 0.65
CA TYR A 296 -9.71 -1.47 2.03
C TYR A 296 -10.44 -2.38 3.03
N SER A 297 -11.74 -2.63 2.79
CA SER A 297 -12.54 -3.51 3.65
C SER A 297 -11.98 -4.94 3.69
N ALA A 298 -11.50 -5.45 2.55
CA ALA A 298 -10.85 -6.76 2.45
C ALA A 298 -9.52 -6.82 3.21
N ILE A 299 -8.65 -5.82 3.03
CA ILE A 299 -7.34 -5.72 3.69
C ILE A 299 -7.53 -5.63 5.20
N THR A 300 -8.41 -4.75 5.67
CA THR A 300 -8.72 -4.60 7.10
C THR A 300 -9.27 -5.89 7.70
N ARG A 301 -10.06 -6.67 6.94
CA ARG A 301 -10.62 -7.94 7.41
C ARG A 301 -9.60 -9.08 7.45
N TYR A 302 -8.77 -9.20 6.42
CA TYR A 302 -7.97 -10.41 6.18
C TYR A 302 -6.48 -10.23 6.46
N VAL A 303 -5.91 -9.08 6.08
CA VAL A 303 -4.47 -8.76 6.13
C VAL A 303 -4.11 -8.06 7.43
N SER A 304 -4.93 -7.11 7.89
CA SER A 304 -4.71 -6.40 9.15
C SER A 304 -4.99 -7.29 10.35
N LYS A 305 -4.03 -7.35 11.29
CA LYS A 305 -4.08 -8.04 12.58
C LYS A 305 -3.68 -7.07 13.69
N GLY A 306 -4.57 -6.11 13.98
CA GLY A 306 -4.26 -5.01 14.90
C GLY A 306 -3.30 -4.04 14.22
N TYR A 307 -2.14 -3.81 14.83
CA TYR A 307 -1.10 -2.92 14.28
C TYR A 307 -0.12 -3.62 13.31
N VAL A 308 -0.29 -4.92 13.07
CA VAL A 308 0.58 -5.72 12.18
C VAL A 308 -0.18 -6.10 10.92
N PHE A 309 0.50 -6.06 9.77
CA PHE A 309 -0.02 -6.51 8.49
C PHE A 309 0.64 -7.83 8.12
N VAL A 310 -0.17 -8.81 7.76
CA VAL A 310 0.28 -10.16 7.43
C VAL A 310 -0.19 -10.49 6.03
N ASP A 311 0.77 -10.73 5.13
CA ASP A 311 0.45 -11.18 3.78
C ASP A 311 -0.21 -12.55 3.83
N VAL A 312 -1.29 -12.71 3.07
CA VAL A 312 -2.09 -13.93 3.01
C VAL A 312 -2.33 -14.38 1.58
N HIS A 313 -2.72 -15.63 1.37
CA HIS A 313 -3.20 -16.04 0.05
C HIS A 313 -4.60 -15.48 -0.25
N MET A 314 -4.76 -14.83 -1.41
CA MET A 314 -6.02 -14.17 -1.80
C MET A 314 -7.26 -15.08 -1.77
N HIS A 315 -7.08 -16.38 -2.07
CA HIS A 315 -8.15 -17.38 -2.14
C HIS A 315 -8.34 -18.16 -0.83
N LYS A 316 -7.38 -18.05 0.10
CA LYS A 316 -7.42 -18.70 1.41
C LYS A 316 -6.77 -17.76 2.43
N PRO A 317 -7.47 -16.69 2.85
CA PRO A 317 -6.91 -15.62 3.68
C PRO A 317 -6.56 -16.06 5.10
N THR A 318 -6.83 -17.31 5.47
CA THR A 318 -6.39 -17.92 6.73
C THR A 318 -4.96 -18.44 6.68
N VAL A 319 -4.34 -18.51 5.49
CA VAL A 319 -2.97 -18.96 5.30
C VAL A 319 -2.08 -17.77 5.00
N VAL A 320 -1.10 -17.57 5.89
CA VAL A 320 -0.02 -16.59 5.73
C VAL A 320 0.85 -16.99 4.53
N SER A 321 1.09 -16.06 3.62
CA SER A 321 1.97 -16.26 2.46
C SER A 321 3.38 -15.76 2.70
N ARG A 322 3.57 -14.64 3.42
CA ARG A 322 4.89 -14.12 3.80
C ARG A 322 4.99 -13.90 5.31
N GLY A 323 6.16 -14.22 5.85
CA GLY A 323 6.49 -14.07 7.28
C GLY A 323 7.04 -12.69 7.68
N PHE A 324 7.04 -11.73 6.75
CA PHE A 324 7.64 -10.41 6.92
C PHE A 324 6.80 -9.32 6.24
N MET A 325 7.10 -8.10 6.63
CA MET A 325 6.59 -6.82 6.15
C MET A 325 7.74 -6.10 5.44
N ASP A 326 7.56 -5.70 4.18
CA ASP A 326 8.55 -4.86 3.47
C ASP A 326 8.38 -3.37 3.83
N ALA A 327 9.42 -2.56 3.63
CA ALA A 327 9.39 -1.13 3.97
C ALA A 327 8.37 -0.33 3.16
N LEU A 328 8.04 -0.77 1.93
CA LEU A 328 7.18 -0.04 1.00
C LEU A 328 5.76 0.12 1.55
N LEU A 329 5.27 -0.80 2.38
CA LEU A 329 3.96 -0.68 3.03
C LEU A 329 3.80 0.58 3.91
N ALA A 330 4.90 1.29 4.20
CA ALA A 330 4.87 2.53 4.96
C ALA A 330 4.14 3.68 4.24
N PHE A 331 3.70 3.53 2.98
CA PHE A 331 2.81 4.48 2.28
C PHE A 331 1.37 4.42 2.80
N TRP A 332 0.96 3.27 3.36
CA TRP A 332 -0.43 2.98 3.70
C TRP A 332 -1.03 3.98 4.71
N PRO A 333 -0.34 4.39 5.79
CA PRO A 333 -0.86 5.44 6.67
C PRO A 333 -1.19 6.74 5.93
N GLY A 334 -0.31 7.20 5.03
CA GLY A 334 -0.55 8.36 4.18
C GLY A 334 -1.79 8.20 3.30
N LEU A 335 -1.98 7.02 2.72
CA LEU A 335 -3.18 6.70 1.95
C LEU A 335 -4.45 6.73 2.81
N LEU A 336 -4.38 6.26 4.06
CA LEU A 336 -5.50 6.33 5.01
C LEU A 336 -5.81 7.76 5.43
N VAL A 337 -4.81 8.64 5.52
CA VAL A 337 -5.03 10.09 5.69
C VAL A 337 -5.85 10.65 4.53
N LEU A 338 -5.49 10.34 3.29
CA LEU A 338 -6.23 10.79 2.10
C LEU A 338 -7.66 10.21 2.04
N LYS A 339 -7.87 9.03 2.61
CA LYS A 339 -9.20 8.45 2.78
C LYS A 339 -10.04 9.21 3.83
N GLY A 340 -9.37 9.88 4.77
CA GLY A 340 -9.97 10.48 5.97
C GLY A 340 -9.99 9.55 7.19
N ASP A 341 -9.40 8.36 7.14
CA ASP A 341 -9.39 7.38 8.23
C ASP A 341 -8.13 7.52 9.11
N LEU A 342 -8.12 8.58 9.92
CA LEU A 342 -6.92 9.03 10.65
C LEU A 342 -6.52 8.12 11.81
N GLN A 343 -7.46 7.44 12.48
CA GLN A 343 -7.12 6.64 13.66
C GLN A 343 -6.26 5.41 13.30
N PRO A 344 -6.62 4.56 12.33
CA PRO A 344 -5.76 3.47 11.88
C PRO A 344 -4.45 3.97 11.25
N ALA A 345 -4.46 5.15 10.62
CA ALA A 345 -3.25 5.78 10.10
C ALA A 345 -2.23 6.09 11.23
N ILE A 346 -2.69 6.74 12.30
CA ILE A 346 -1.89 7.03 13.50
C ILE A 346 -1.37 5.74 14.14
N GLU A 347 -2.22 4.72 14.28
CA GLU A 347 -1.84 3.44 14.90
C GLU A 347 -0.74 2.70 14.12
N MET A 348 -0.87 2.64 12.80
CA MET A 348 0.12 1.97 11.94
C MET A 348 1.42 2.76 11.84
N HIS A 349 1.34 4.09 11.68
CA HIS A 349 2.53 4.93 11.62
C HIS A 349 3.34 4.84 12.91
N GLU A 350 2.67 4.85 14.07
CA GLU A 350 3.34 4.71 15.36
C GLU A 350 4.07 3.35 15.47
N MET A 351 3.46 2.25 15.00
CA MET A 351 4.14 0.94 14.94
C MET A 351 5.42 1.01 14.09
N LEU A 352 5.35 1.61 12.91
CA LEU A 352 6.51 1.79 12.03
C LEU A 352 7.57 2.68 12.68
N PHE A 353 7.15 3.74 13.38
CA PHE A 353 8.07 4.61 14.10
C PHE A 353 8.80 3.86 15.22
N GLN A 354 8.16 2.92 15.91
CA GLN A 354 8.85 2.05 16.88
C GLN A 354 9.97 1.21 16.22
N VAL A 355 9.75 0.73 14.99
CA VAL A 355 10.80 0.03 14.22
C VAL A 355 11.95 0.99 13.89
N VAL A 356 11.64 2.19 13.42
CA VAL A 356 12.62 3.26 13.13
C VAL A 356 13.41 3.64 14.37
N LYS A 357 12.77 3.81 15.54
CA LYS A 357 13.49 4.13 16.79
C LYS A 357 14.47 3.03 17.19
N ARG A 358 14.11 1.77 16.98
CA ARG A 358 14.97 0.62 17.32
C ARG A 358 16.13 0.43 16.36
N HIS A 359 15.91 0.75 15.09
CA HIS A 359 16.86 0.43 14.02
C HIS A 359 17.45 1.68 13.35
N LYS A 360 17.20 2.89 13.84
CA LYS A 360 17.52 4.19 13.21
C LYS A 360 16.79 4.48 11.89
N PHE A 361 16.59 3.45 11.07
CA PHE A 361 15.84 3.48 9.82
C PHE A 361 14.83 2.35 9.80
N LEU A 362 13.86 2.45 8.88
CA LEU A 362 12.96 1.35 8.56
C LEU A 362 13.71 0.35 7.67
N PRO A 363 13.98 -0.89 8.12
CA PRO A 363 14.67 -1.88 7.31
C PRO A 363 13.82 -2.27 6.09
N GLU A 364 14.46 -2.63 4.97
CA GLU A 364 13.78 -3.05 3.73
C GLU A 364 12.75 -4.16 3.96
N ALA A 365 12.99 -5.04 4.95
CA ALA A 365 11.96 -5.90 5.49
C ALA A 365 12.16 -6.21 6.98
N PHE A 366 11.05 -6.39 7.70
CA PHE A 366 11.03 -6.78 9.10
C PHE A 366 9.91 -7.77 9.39
N THR A 367 10.10 -8.64 10.38
CA THR A 367 9.13 -9.66 10.76
C THR A 367 7.99 -9.07 11.59
N HIS A 368 6.91 -9.83 11.75
CA HIS A 368 5.72 -9.44 12.52
C HIS A 368 5.99 -9.15 14.02
N ASP A 369 7.10 -9.64 14.56
CA ASP A 369 7.63 -9.34 15.89
C ASP A 369 8.67 -8.19 15.88
N LEU A 370 8.65 -7.37 14.82
CA LEU A 370 9.43 -6.15 14.65
C LEU A 370 10.95 -6.37 14.70
N GLN A 371 11.42 -7.51 14.18
CA GLN A 371 12.85 -7.79 14.00
C GLN A 371 13.24 -7.58 12.54
N VAL A 372 14.46 -7.10 12.31
CA VAL A 372 15.02 -6.96 10.97
C VAL A 372 15.03 -8.33 10.25
N HIS A 373 14.39 -8.38 9.08
CA HIS A 373 14.48 -9.49 8.13
C HIS A 373 15.53 -9.20 7.06
N TRP A 374 15.44 -8.03 6.43
CA TRP A 374 16.42 -7.48 5.50
C TRP A 374 16.86 -6.10 5.97
N ALA A 375 18.17 -5.96 6.20
CA ALA A 375 18.72 -4.80 6.91
C ALA A 375 19.02 -3.60 5.99
N GLN A 376 18.99 -3.78 4.67
CA GLN A 376 19.27 -2.69 3.74
C GLN A 376 18.25 -1.55 3.91
N HIS A 377 18.66 -0.33 3.63
CA HIS A 377 17.76 0.82 3.54
C HIS A 377 18.20 1.72 2.39
N PRO A 378 17.59 1.60 1.19
CA PRO A 378 17.97 2.38 0.02
C PRO A 378 17.38 3.80 0.06
N LEU A 379 17.27 4.41 1.25
CA LEU A 379 16.74 5.77 1.46
C LEU A 379 15.27 5.94 1.03
N ARG A 380 14.46 4.91 1.35
CA ARG A 380 13.04 4.76 1.01
C ARG A 380 12.17 5.94 1.49
N PRO A 381 11.25 6.49 0.66
CA PRO A 381 10.47 7.69 0.98
C PRO A 381 9.18 7.44 1.78
N GLU A 382 8.64 6.23 1.78
CA GLU A 382 7.22 6.01 2.13
C GLU A 382 6.90 6.33 3.59
N PHE A 383 7.87 6.13 4.49
CA PHE A 383 7.71 6.50 5.90
C PHE A 383 7.62 8.01 6.09
N ILE A 384 8.45 8.79 5.39
CA ILE A 384 8.41 10.25 5.49
C ILE A 384 7.20 10.84 4.74
N GLU A 385 6.77 10.25 3.61
CA GLU A 385 5.51 10.59 2.94
C GLU A 385 4.33 10.52 3.92
N SER A 386 4.17 9.36 4.58
CA SER A 386 3.11 9.16 5.57
C SER A 386 3.21 10.12 6.74
N THR A 387 4.43 10.39 7.22
CA THR A 387 4.69 11.36 8.30
C THR A 387 4.25 12.77 7.91
N TYR A 388 4.57 13.19 6.68
CA TYR A 388 4.17 14.47 6.12
C TYR A 388 2.64 14.60 6.02
N LEU A 389 1.96 13.60 5.46
CA LEU A 389 0.50 13.62 5.32
C LEU A 389 -0.21 13.63 6.67
N LEU A 390 0.27 12.85 7.64
CA LEU A 390 -0.25 12.86 9.01
C LEU A 390 -0.08 14.22 9.67
N TYR A 391 1.09 14.85 9.55
CA TYR A 391 1.30 16.21 10.04
C TYR A 391 0.35 17.21 9.38
N ARG A 392 0.14 17.12 8.06
CA ARG A 392 -0.80 18.02 7.37
C ARG A 392 -2.22 17.88 7.88
N ALA A 393 -2.66 16.66 8.18
CA ALA A 393 -4.01 16.38 8.63
C ALA A 393 -4.26 16.69 10.11
N THR A 394 -3.28 16.46 11.00
CA THR A 394 -3.48 16.60 12.45
C THR A 394 -2.82 17.83 13.06
N LYS A 395 -1.81 18.39 12.39
CA LYS A 395 -0.90 19.43 12.92
C LYS A 395 -0.23 19.03 14.24
N ASP A 396 -0.12 17.73 14.52
CA ASP A 396 0.56 17.20 15.70
C ASP A 396 2.08 17.39 15.56
N GLU A 397 2.68 18.18 16.45
CA GLU A 397 4.13 18.42 16.47
C GLU A 397 4.96 17.14 16.66
N HIS A 398 4.37 16.05 17.14
CA HIS A 398 5.04 14.75 17.17
C HIS A 398 5.59 14.36 15.80
N TYR A 399 4.86 14.57 14.72
CA TYR A 399 5.33 14.21 13.38
C TYR A 399 6.50 15.07 12.91
N LEU A 400 6.61 16.32 13.37
CA LEU A 400 7.79 17.15 13.15
C LEU A 400 9.01 16.57 13.87
N ARG A 401 8.84 16.03 15.09
CA ARG A 401 9.93 15.35 15.83
C ARG A 401 10.35 14.07 15.14
N VAL A 402 9.38 13.29 14.65
CA VAL A 402 9.66 12.08 13.85
C VAL A 402 10.47 12.44 12.60
N ALA A 403 10.04 13.45 11.84
CA ALA A 403 10.76 13.91 10.66
C ALA A 403 12.16 14.44 10.99
N LYS A 404 12.31 15.17 12.11
CA LYS A 404 13.62 15.61 12.60
C LYS A 404 14.53 14.41 12.87
N GLN A 405 14.03 13.37 13.54
CA GLN A 405 14.79 12.16 13.80
C GLN A 405 15.20 11.45 12.51
N VAL A 406 14.32 11.38 11.51
CA VAL A 406 14.65 10.82 10.19
C VAL A 406 15.75 11.65 9.50
N LEU A 407 15.63 12.98 9.54
CA LEU A 407 16.62 13.91 8.98
C LEU A 407 17.99 13.77 9.66
N ASP A 408 18.02 13.68 10.99
CA ASP A 408 19.23 13.46 11.77
C ASP A 408 19.85 12.09 11.43
N SER A 409 19.04 11.02 11.39
CA SER A 409 19.49 9.68 11.01
C SER A 409 20.13 9.65 9.62
N LEU A 410 19.58 10.39 8.64
CA LEU A 410 20.12 10.48 7.27
C LEU A 410 21.48 11.18 7.21
N ASN A 411 21.79 12.07 8.17
CA ASN A 411 23.10 12.73 8.28
C ASN A 411 24.12 11.90 9.09
N GLU A 412 23.68 10.84 9.76
CA GLU A 412 24.52 9.94 10.55
C GLU A 412 24.78 8.59 9.82
N ASN A 413 25.81 7.86 10.26
CA ASN A 413 26.16 6.55 9.68
C ASN A 413 25.26 5.39 10.25
N ASP A 414 25.01 4.39 9.38
CA ASP A 414 23.97 3.33 9.29
C ASP A 414 23.61 2.38 10.50
N VAL A 415 22.44 1.70 10.35
CA VAL A 415 21.58 0.86 11.21
C VAL A 415 22.23 -0.33 11.95
N ARG A 416 23.17 -1.05 11.34
CA ARG A 416 23.79 -2.25 11.97
C ARG A 416 25.21 -2.57 11.54
N SER A 417 25.58 -2.34 10.28
CA SER A 417 26.82 -2.87 9.68
C SER A 417 27.86 -1.82 9.28
N MET A 418 27.48 -0.54 9.28
CA MET A 418 28.32 0.59 8.85
C MET A 418 28.82 0.50 7.40
N SER A 419 28.20 -0.28 6.51
CA SER A 419 28.57 -0.33 5.08
C SER A 419 27.56 0.42 4.21
N HIS A 420 28.02 1.48 3.54
CA HIS A 420 27.22 2.18 2.53
C HIS A 420 27.23 1.43 1.20
N GLU A 421 26.09 1.39 0.53
CA GLU A 421 26.01 0.98 -0.88
C GLU A 421 26.36 2.19 -1.76
N ASP A 422 27.08 1.97 -2.87
CA ASP A 422 27.45 3.01 -3.81
C ASP A 422 26.30 3.33 -4.77
N ARG A 423 25.19 3.82 -4.20
CA ARG A 423 23.89 3.97 -4.86
C ARG A 423 23.13 5.18 -4.33
N MET A 424 22.61 6.02 -5.23
CA MET A 424 21.57 7.00 -4.96
C MET A 424 20.52 6.89 -6.06
N ASP A 425 19.37 6.30 -5.73
CA ASP A 425 18.24 6.20 -6.65
C ASP A 425 17.59 7.57 -6.86
N SER A 426 16.89 7.74 -7.99
CA SER A 426 16.29 9.03 -8.35
C SER A 426 15.25 9.53 -7.34
N PHE A 427 14.46 8.61 -6.76
CA PHE A 427 13.42 8.91 -5.76
C PHE A 427 13.97 9.59 -4.49
N VAL A 428 15.26 9.46 -4.20
CA VAL A 428 15.84 10.10 -3.00
C VAL A 428 15.70 11.62 -3.11
N LEU A 429 15.95 12.17 -4.30
CA LEU A 429 15.80 13.60 -4.56
C LEU A 429 14.34 13.97 -4.81
N SER A 430 13.60 13.17 -5.59
CA SER A 430 12.23 13.53 -6.00
C SER A 430 11.18 13.28 -4.92
N GLU A 431 11.44 12.39 -3.96
CA GLU A 431 10.47 12.00 -2.93
C GLU A 431 11.01 12.27 -1.52
N THR A 432 12.06 11.56 -1.08
CA THR A 432 12.52 11.58 0.32
C THR A 432 12.85 12.99 0.78
N PHE A 433 13.66 13.72 0.00
CA PHE A 433 14.02 15.10 0.32
C PHE A 433 12.89 16.09 0.07
N LYS A 434 12.02 15.85 -0.91
CA LYS A 434 10.81 16.65 -1.14
C LYS A 434 9.90 16.62 0.09
N TYR A 435 9.57 15.43 0.62
CA TYR A 435 8.72 15.29 1.80
C TYR A 435 9.38 15.83 3.08
N LEU A 436 10.70 15.65 3.25
CA LEU A 436 11.44 16.26 4.35
C LEU A 436 11.43 17.79 4.29
N TYR A 437 11.56 18.38 3.11
CA TYR A 437 11.45 19.83 2.98
C TYR A 437 10.01 20.30 3.25
N LEU A 438 9.01 19.64 2.65
CA LEU A 438 7.61 20.03 2.72
C LEU A 438 7.01 19.95 4.13
N ILE A 439 7.45 19.00 4.98
CA ILE A 439 6.91 18.90 6.34
C ILE A 439 7.34 20.08 7.23
N PHE A 440 8.51 20.66 6.96
CA PHE A 440 9.03 21.83 7.68
C PHE A 440 8.69 23.16 7.01
N ALA A 441 8.25 23.15 5.75
CA ALA A 441 7.81 24.34 5.04
C ALA A 441 6.48 24.88 5.59
N GLU A 442 6.31 26.20 5.52
CA GLU A 442 5.04 26.88 5.65
C GLU A 442 4.45 27.22 4.27
N ASN A 443 3.15 27.45 4.19
CA ASN A 443 2.48 27.84 2.94
C ASN A 443 3.08 29.13 2.34
N SER A 444 3.65 30.02 3.16
CA SER A 444 4.33 31.24 2.71
C SER A 444 5.68 31.00 2.03
N ASP A 445 6.30 29.84 2.25
CA ASP A 445 7.60 29.48 1.66
C ASP A 445 7.45 28.98 0.23
N LEU A 446 6.22 28.68 -0.20
CA LEU A 446 5.90 28.08 -1.49
C LEU A 446 5.21 29.09 -2.41
N ILE A 447 5.54 29.07 -3.69
CA ILE A 447 4.92 29.96 -4.68
C ILE A 447 3.61 29.44 -5.25
N PHE A 448 3.14 28.28 -4.79
CA PHE A 448 1.87 27.68 -5.19
C PHE A 448 1.25 26.94 -4.01
N ASP A 449 -0.07 26.79 -4.09
CA ASP A 449 -0.85 26.06 -3.10
C ASP A 449 -0.86 24.57 -3.44
N LEU A 450 -0.24 23.78 -2.58
CA LEU A 450 -0.11 22.33 -2.68
C LEU A 450 -1.47 21.62 -2.74
N ASP A 451 -2.51 22.21 -2.14
CA ASP A 451 -3.83 21.59 -2.09
C ASP A 451 -4.53 21.58 -3.44
N ASN A 452 -4.02 22.30 -4.44
CA ASN A 452 -4.52 22.22 -5.81
C ASN A 452 -3.97 21.00 -6.57
N TYR A 453 -3.14 20.17 -5.93
CA TYR A 453 -2.47 19.03 -6.53
C TYR A 453 -2.67 17.77 -5.70
N VAL A 454 -2.64 16.63 -6.37
CA VAL A 454 -2.37 15.32 -5.77
C VAL A 454 -1.00 14.87 -6.24
N LEU A 455 -0.22 14.28 -5.34
CA LEU A 455 1.07 13.71 -5.67
C LEU A 455 0.90 12.29 -6.23
N SER A 456 1.61 11.93 -7.30
CA SER A 456 1.70 10.54 -7.78
C SER A 456 2.38 9.63 -6.74
N THR A 457 2.58 8.35 -7.07
CA THR A 457 3.35 7.44 -6.19
C THR A 457 4.83 7.83 -6.12
N GLU A 458 5.37 8.46 -7.17
CA GLU A 458 6.76 9.01 -7.21
C GLU A 458 6.79 10.52 -6.84
N ALA A 459 5.84 10.96 -6.00
CA ALA A 459 5.72 12.33 -5.51
C ALA A 459 5.66 13.46 -6.57
N HIS A 460 5.14 13.21 -7.77
CA HIS A 460 4.98 14.26 -8.79
C HIS A 460 3.65 14.99 -8.71
N PHE A 461 3.66 16.31 -8.92
CA PHE A 461 2.47 17.15 -8.84
C PHE A 461 1.52 16.97 -10.02
N LEU A 462 0.31 16.48 -9.75
CA LEU A 462 -0.77 16.33 -10.72
C LEU A 462 -1.95 17.24 -10.33
N PRO A 463 -2.42 18.13 -11.22
CA PRO A 463 -3.34 19.19 -10.82
C PRO A 463 -4.79 18.68 -10.72
N LEU A 464 -5.46 19.01 -9.61
CA LEU A 464 -6.84 18.59 -9.30
C LEU A 464 -7.90 19.27 -10.15
N ASN A 465 -7.56 20.36 -10.84
CA ASN A 465 -8.48 21.04 -11.76
C ASN A 465 -8.85 20.16 -12.97
N LEU A 466 -8.11 19.08 -13.24
CA LEU A 466 -8.38 18.13 -14.32
C LEU A 466 -9.60 17.24 -14.06
N ALA A 467 -10.07 17.13 -12.81
CA ALA A 467 -11.31 16.44 -12.47
C ALA A 467 -12.53 17.09 -13.15
N SER A 468 -12.46 18.40 -13.39
CA SER A 468 -13.60 19.18 -13.88
C SER A 468 -13.57 19.31 -15.40
N SER A 469 -14.32 18.45 -16.08
CA SER A 469 -14.72 18.68 -17.47
C SER A 469 -15.96 19.58 -17.60
N GLN A 470 -16.59 19.96 -16.48
CA GLN A 470 -17.81 20.78 -16.47
C GLN A 470 -17.57 22.12 -15.76
N PRO A 471 -17.83 23.26 -16.42
CA PRO A 471 -17.55 24.58 -15.87
C PRO A 471 -18.31 24.91 -14.57
N ASP A 472 -19.36 24.14 -14.24
CA ASP A 472 -20.22 24.37 -13.06
C ASP A 472 -19.75 23.62 -11.80
N GLN A 473 -18.73 22.75 -11.87
CA GLN A 473 -18.19 22.07 -10.70
C GLN A 473 -17.16 22.94 -9.97
N LEU A 474 -17.30 23.05 -8.64
CA LEU A 474 -16.38 23.77 -7.79
C LEU A 474 -14.97 23.18 -7.88
N PRO A 475 -13.91 24.02 -7.87
CA PRO A 475 -12.53 23.56 -7.82
C PRO A 475 -12.29 22.65 -6.60
N ARG A 476 -11.52 21.57 -6.82
CA ARG A 476 -11.17 20.60 -5.78
C ARG A 476 -9.89 21.02 -5.05
N ARG A 477 -9.88 20.83 -3.73
CA ARG A 477 -8.68 20.95 -2.90
C ARG A 477 -8.43 19.65 -2.14
N LEU A 478 -7.16 19.29 -1.97
CA LEU A 478 -6.75 18.06 -1.28
C LEU A 478 -7.15 18.12 0.20
N PHE A 479 -6.76 19.18 0.90
CA PHE A 479 -7.17 19.49 2.27
C PHE A 479 -7.90 20.84 2.31
N ILE A 480 -8.91 20.93 3.17
CA ILE A 480 -9.57 22.20 3.50
C ILE A 480 -9.18 22.55 4.93
N GLU A 481 -8.42 23.63 5.10
CA GLU A 481 -7.99 24.08 6.43
C GLU A 481 -9.18 24.63 7.23
N PRO A 482 -9.23 24.43 8.57
CA PRO A 482 -10.34 24.90 9.41
C PRO A 482 -10.61 26.41 9.30
N GLU A 483 -9.57 27.23 9.16
CA GLU A 483 -9.69 28.68 8.94
C GLU A 483 -10.41 29.04 7.63
N HIS A 484 -10.30 28.19 6.61
CA HIS A 484 -11.06 28.34 5.36
C HIS A 484 -12.53 27.94 5.52
N ILE A 485 -12.90 27.20 6.58
CA ILE A 485 -14.27 26.80 6.90
C ILE A 485 -15.01 27.94 7.63
N GLU A 486 -14.30 28.69 8.49
CA GLU A 486 -14.87 29.84 9.22
C GLU A 486 -15.31 30.97 8.29
N ASP A 487 -14.63 31.12 7.15
CA ASP A 487 -14.99 32.05 6.08
C ASP A 487 -15.99 31.35 5.12
N GLU A 488 -17.28 31.27 5.52
CA GLU A 488 -18.34 30.53 4.79
C GLU A 488 -18.36 30.84 3.29
N GLU A 489 -18.03 32.08 2.90
CA GLU A 489 -18.02 32.53 1.51
C GLU A 489 -16.87 31.92 0.68
N ARG A 490 -15.76 31.52 1.32
CA ARG A 490 -14.59 30.89 0.68
C ARG A 490 -14.68 29.36 0.76
N SER A 491 -15.16 28.81 1.88
CA SER A 491 -15.43 27.37 2.05
C SER A 491 -16.40 26.83 1.00
N ASN A 492 -17.51 27.54 0.78
CA ASN A 492 -18.56 27.13 -0.16
C ASN A 492 -18.12 27.15 -1.64
N ARG A 493 -16.91 27.66 -1.95
CA ARG A 493 -16.36 27.71 -3.31
C ARG A 493 -15.47 26.51 -3.66
N PHE A 494 -15.17 25.63 -2.71
CA PHE A 494 -14.30 24.48 -2.94
C PHE A 494 -14.90 23.20 -2.40
N GLN A 495 -14.60 22.08 -3.06
CA GLN A 495 -14.92 20.74 -2.56
C GLN A 495 -13.64 20.04 -2.09
N SER A 496 -13.73 19.34 -0.95
CA SER A 496 -12.65 18.46 -0.50
C SER A 496 -12.58 17.25 -1.42
N ALA A 497 -11.39 16.97 -1.96
CA ALA A 497 -11.15 15.78 -2.75
C ALA A 497 -11.10 14.51 -1.86
N CYS A 498 -10.77 14.66 -0.58
CA CYS A 498 -10.79 13.58 0.39
C CYS A 498 -12.23 13.30 0.86
N PRO A 499 -12.68 12.03 0.92
CA PRO A 499 -14.00 11.68 1.42
C PRO A 499 -14.19 12.14 2.87
N ASN A 500 -15.10 13.09 3.11
CA ASN A 500 -15.50 13.45 4.47
C ASN A 500 -16.27 12.27 5.10
N ILE A 501 -15.86 11.81 6.28
CA ILE A 501 -16.54 10.72 7.00
C ILE A 501 -17.99 11.14 7.29
N PRO A 502 -19.01 10.40 6.80
CA PRO A 502 -20.40 10.64 7.17
C PRO A 502 -20.61 10.18 8.61
N GLY A 503 -20.68 11.12 9.55
CA GLY A 503 -20.93 10.82 10.96
C GLY A 503 -20.22 11.71 11.95
N GLY A 504 -20.36 13.04 11.83
CA GLY A 504 -20.41 13.97 12.98
C GLY A 504 -19.29 13.94 14.02
N LEU A 505 -18.13 13.35 13.72
CA LEU A 505 -16.92 13.41 14.53
C LEU A 505 -15.77 13.79 13.60
N SER A 506 -15.78 15.05 13.19
CA SER A 506 -14.58 15.86 13.38
C SER A 506 -14.20 15.68 14.86
N ARG A 507 -13.41 14.64 15.17
CA ARG A 507 -12.61 14.71 16.39
C ARG A 507 -11.76 15.95 16.16
N SER A 508 -11.89 16.97 17.00
CA SER A 508 -11.02 18.13 16.93
C SER A 508 -9.57 17.66 16.85
N ALA A 509 -8.68 18.45 16.22
CA ALA A 509 -7.26 18.13 16.18
C ALA A 509 -6.74 17.71 17.57
N ASP A 510 -7.22 18.38 18.63
CA ASP A 510 -6.95 18.04 20.03
C ASP A 510 -7.31 16.60 20.42
N ALA A 511 -8.47 16.09 19.98
CA ALA A 511 -8.91 14.74 20.30
C ALA A 511 -8.09 13.67 19.55
N LEU A 512 -7.63 13.97 18.32
CA LEU A 512 -6.70 13.10 17.58
C LEU A 512 -5.29 13.13 18.20
N ASN A 513 -4.84 14.31 18.61
CA ASN A 513 -3.55 14.50 19.29
C ASN A 513 -3.56 13.79 20.65
N ALA A 514 -4.64 13.91 21.42
CA ALA A 514 -4.83 13.18 22.68
C ALA A 514 -4.88 11.67 22.47
N PHE A 515 -5.51 11.19 21.39
CA PHE A 515 -5.49 9.79 21.01
C PHE A 515 -4.07 9.30 20.69
N GLY A 516 -3.33 10.02 19.85
CA GLY A 516 -1.93 9.72 19.53
C GLY A 516 -1.04 9.70 20.78
N SER A 517 -1.16 10.71 21.64
CA SER A 517 -0.44 10.77 22.92
C SER A 517 -0.82 9.61 23.85
N SER A 518 -2.09 9.23 23.92
CA SER A 518 -2.54 8.05 24.67
C SER A 518 -1.98 6.75 24.10
N LEU A 519 -1.83 6.65 22.78
CA LEU A 519 -1.24 5.48 22.14
C LEU A 519 0.25 5.38 22.46
N ARG A 520 1.00 6.48 22.28
CA ARG A 520 2.45 6.58 22.58
C ARG A 520 2.77 6.26 24.04
N THR A 521 1.95 6.73 24.97
CA THR A 521 2.09 6.43 26.42
C THR A 521 1.70 5.00 26.78
N ARG A 522 0.83 4.35 26.02
CA ARG A 522 0.45 2.93 26.21
C ARG A 522 1.36 1.93 25.50
N LEU A 523 2.14 2.40 24.52
CA LEU A 523 3.10 1.58 23.80
C LEU A 523 4.45 1.24 24.50
N PRO A 524 4.80 1.60 25.76
CA PRO A 524 6.18 1.40 26.23
C PRO A 524 6.51 -0.03 26.73
N ARG A 525 7.74 -0.45 26.40
CA ARG A 525 8.55 -1.61 26.89
C ARG A 525 8.07 -3.05 26.65
N ARG A 526 6.79 -3.35 26.40
CA ARG A 526 6.37 -4.76 26.24
C ARG A 526 6.69 -5.39 24.88
N LEU A 527 6.85 -4.59 23.84
CA LEU A 527 7.28 -5.06 22.51
C LEU A 527 8.81 -5.19 22.40
N PHE A 528 9.57 -4.71 23.39
CA PHE A 528 11.03 -4.67 23.38
C PHE A 528 11.59 -5.01 24.77
N ILE A 529 12.05 -6.25 24.95
CA ILE A 529 13.00 -6.58 26.02
C ILE A 529 14.38 -6.17 25.49
N GLU A 530 15.01 -5.16 26.10
CA GLU A 530 16.42 -4.87 25.89
C GLU A 530 17.27 -5.99 26.51
N PRO A 531 18.30 -6.51 25.82
CA PRO A 531 19.26 -7.42 26.42
C PRO A 531 20.29 -6.62 27.21
N GLU A 532 19.92 -6.12 28.38
CA GLU A 532 20.92 -5.64 29.34
C GLU A 532 21.35 -6.80 30.25
N HIS A 533 22.66 -7.10 30.18
CA HIS A 533 23.48 -7.86 31.12
C HIS A 533 22.81 -9.01 31.89
N ILE A 534 22.81 -10.20 31.26
CA ILE A 534 22.71 -11.47 31.99
C ILE A 534 24.14 -11.84 32.41
N GLU A 535 24.52 -11.46 33.63
CA GLU A 535 25.60 -12.16 34.33
C GLU A 535 25.19 -13.63 34.52
N ASP A 536 26.19 -14.50 34.44
CA ASP A 536 26.10 -15.95 34.45
C ASP A 536 25.24 -16.53 35.59
N GLU A 537 24.71 -17.73 35.33
CA GLU A 537 23.96 -18.64 36.22
C GLU A 537 22.43 -18.62 36.15
N GLU A 538 21.82 -18.96 35.00
CA GLU A 538 20.53 -19.71 34.98
C GLU A 538 20.15 -20.31 33.61
N ARG A 539 21.12 -20.84 32.86
CA ARG A 539 20.92 -21.34 31.48
C ARG A 539 20.28 -22.74 31.37
N THR A 540 19.49 -23.23 32.32
CA THR A 540 19.05 -24.64 32.24
C THR A 540 17.61 -24.99 32.58
N ASN A 541 16.67 -24.05 32.80
CA ASN A 541 15.29 -24.45 33.15
C ASN A 541 14.12 -23.58 32.64
N ARG A 542 14.24 -22.86 31.50
CA ARG A 542 13.10 -22.08 30.93
C ARG A 542 12.79 -22.31 29.45
N PHE A 543 12.86 -23.55 28.97
CA PHE A 543 12.39 -23.92 27.62
C PHE A 543 11.05 -24.69 27.62
N GLN A 544 10.13 -24.41 28.56
CA GLN A 544 8.80 -25.04 28.59
C GLN A 544 7.61 -24.12 28.93
N SER A 545 7.74 -22.79 28.90
CA SER A 545 6.60 -21.89 29.26
C SER A 545 6.29 -20.79 28.25
N ALA A 546 6.59 -20.98 26.97
CA ALA A 546 6.14 -20.09 25.90
C ALA A 546 4.82 -20.59 25.29
N THR A 547 3.77 -20.73 26.11
CA THR A 547 2.40 -21.02 25.62
C THR A 547 1.33 -20.54 26.61
N ARG A 548 1.44 -19.32 27.15
CA ARG A 548 0.33 -18.71 27.91
C ARG A 548 0.59 -17.25 28.28
N VAL A 549 0.38 -16.30 27.37
CA VAL A 549 -0.12 -14.96 27.75
C VAL A 549 -0.89 -14.39 26.56
N GLN A 550 -2.20 -14.61 26.56
CA GLN A 550 -3.15 -13.83 25.78
C GLN A 550 -4.02 -13.07 26.79
N THR A 551 -4.45 -11.87 26.39
CA THR A 551 -5.45 -10.98 27.01
C THR A 551 -5.02 -10.23 28.28
N ASN A 552 -4.64 -8.95 28.12
CA ASN A 552 -5.13 -7.83 28.93
C ASN A 552 -4.53 -6.49 28.44
N LEU A 553 -5.29 -5.76 27.63
CA LEU A 553 -5.20 -4.30 27.46
C LEU A 553 -6.52 -3.80 26.85
N GLY A 554 -7.56 -3.84 27.68
CA GLY A 554 -8.80 -3.11 27.45
C GLY A 554 -8.61 -1.65 27.87
N TYR A 555 -9.07 -0.75 27.01
CA TYR A 555 -9.21 0.69 27.26
C TYR A 555 -9.95 0.96 28.57
N ILE A 556 -9.42 1.85 29.43
CA ILE A 556 -10.18 2.51 30.49
C ILE A 556 -9.98 4.01 30.35
N ALA A 557 -11.04 4.69 29.89
CA ALA A 557 -11.30 6.07 30.21
C ALA A 557 -11.95 6.14 31.61
N LYS A 558 -11.44 6.99 32.49
CA LYS A 558 -12.10 7.52 33.71
C LYS A 558 -12.11 9.04 33.53
N SER A 559 -13.18 9.80 33.77
CA SER A 559 -14.06 9.88 34.94
C SER A 559 -15.52 10.12 34.48
N THR A 560 -16.60 9.83 35.23
CA THR A 560 -16.94 10.30 36.59
C THR A 560 -18.10 9.44 37.12
N GLU A 561 -18.15 9.21 38.43
CA GLU A 561 -19.14 8.38 39.12
C GLU A 561 -20.59 8.84 38.96
N CYS A 562 -21.49 7.92 38.60
CA CYS A 562 -22.80 7.73 39.23
C CYS A 562 -23.46 6.40 38.80
N ALA A 563 -23.72 5.53 39.78
CA ALA A 563 -24.79 4.54 39.90
C ALA A 563 -24.93 3.33 38.92
N ALA A 564 -24.65 2.15 39.49
CA ALA A 564 -25.42 0.89 39.41
C ALA A 564 -25.70 0.21 38.05
N GLY A 565 -24.97 -0.90 37.82
CA GLY A 565 -25.50 -2.15 37.28
C GLY A 565 -25.68 -2.26 35.76
N THR A 566 -24.70 -2.85 35.06
CA THR A 566 -24.97 -3.56 33.79
C THR A 566 -24.18 -4.88 33.72
N ASN A 567 -24.94 -5.98 33.57
CA ASN A 567 -24.43 -7.31 33.28
C ASN A 567 -23.87 -7.35 31.85
N ASP A 568 -22.57 -7.59 31.69
CA ASP A 568 -22.01 -7.93 30.37
C ASP A 568 -22.60 -9.27 29.91
N ARG A 569 -23.47 -9.21 28.90
CA ARG A 569 -24.15 -10.37 28.33
C ARG A 569 -23.17 -11.14 27.45
N LEU A 570 -22.86 -12.39 27.83
CA LEU A 570 -22.00 -13.29 27.04
C LEU A 570 -22.54 -13.42 25.60
N ARG A 571 -21.77 -12.99 24.59
CA ARG A 571 -22.17 -13.06 23.17
C ARG A 571 -21.85 -14.42 22.57
N ALA A 572 -22.67 -14.87 21.62
CA ALA A 572 -22.62 -16.21 21.04
C ALA A 572 -21.23 -16.60 20.47
N TRP A 573 -20.51 -15.66 19.84
CA TRP A 573 -19.18 -15.92 19.28
C TRP A 573 -18.05 -16.00 20.31
N ALA A 574 -18.30 -15.53 21.54
CA ALA A 574 -17.35 -15.59 22.66
C ALA A 574 -17.61 -16.81 23.57
N PHE A 575 -18.66 -17.60 23.32
CA PHE A 575 -18.96 -18.80 24.07
C PHE A 575 -17.92 -19.90 23.81
N SER A 576 -17.60 -20.67 24.86
CA SER A 576 -16.64 -21.77 24.79
C SER A 576 -17.11 -22.91 25.67
N ALA A 577 -17.31 -24.09 25.07
CA ALA A 577 -17.80 -25.28 25.76
C ALA A 577 -16.77 -25.88 26.75
N SER A 578 -15.50 -25.49 26.64
CA SER A 578 -14.43 -25.88 27.57
C SER A 578 -14.23 -24.88 28.72
N ASN A 579 -14.92 -23.73 28.68
CA ASN A 579 -14.86 -22.72 29.73
C ASN A 579 -15.97 -22.98 30.76
N THR A 580 -15.56 -23.37 31.97
CA THR A 580 -16.47 -23.73 33.07
C THR A 580 -17.43 -22.61 33.48
N ASP A 581 -17.05 -21.34 33.31
CA ASP A 581 -17.90 -20.21 33.68
C ASP A 581 -18.96 -19.91 32.61
N HIS A 582 -18.66 -20.18 31.33
CA HIS A 582 -19.66 -20.14 30.25
C HIS A 582 -20.69 -21.25 30.40
N ILE A 583 -20.26 -22.45 30.82
CA ILE A 583 -21.15 -23.58 31.13
C ILE A 583 -22.04 -23.26 32.33
N LYS A 584 -21.50 -22.63 33.39
CA LYS A 584 -22.31 -22.16 34.53
C LYS A 584 -23.33 -21.08 34.12
N HIS A 585 -23.02 -20.25 33.12
CA HIS A 585 -23.99 -19.29 32.59
C HIS A 585 -25.12 -19.97 31.82
N LEU A 586 -24.84 -21.01 31.02
CA LEU A 586 -25.88 -21.80 30.37
C LEU A 586 -26.75 -22.55 31.40
N SER A 587 -26.15 -23.13 32.44
CA SER A 587 -26.92 -23.82 33.48
C SER A 587 -27.82 -22.87 34.28
N LYS A 588 -27.38 -21.61 34.51
CA LYS A 588 -28.21 -20.55 35.10
C LYS A 588 -29.36 -20.10 34.20
N MET A 589 -29.24 -20.33 32.89
CA MET A 589 -30.32 -20.10 31.91
C MET A 589 -31.20 -21.35 31.72
N GLY A 590 -31.05 -22.38 32.56
CA GLY A 590 -31.81 -23.62 32.46
C GLY A 590 -31.39 -24.51 31.29
N ILE A 591 -30.24 -24.26 30.65
CA ILE A 591 -29.73 -25.03 29.52
C ILE A 591 -28.63 -25.97 30.01
N GLU A 592 -28.93 -27.26 29.99
CA GLU A 592 -28.01 -28.37 30.27
C GLU A 592 -27.30 -28.79 28.98
N MET A 593 -26.03 -29.15 29.08
CA MET A 593 -25.19 -29.52 27.95
C MET A 593 -24.74 -30.98 28.12
N GLU A 594 -25.09 -31.85 27.18
CA GLU A 594 -24.67 -33.25 27.13
C GLU A 594 -23.74 -33.47 25.93
N GLN A 595 -22.63 -34.17 26.13
CA GLN A 595 -21.68 -34.49 25.07
C GLN A 595 -21.69 -35.99 24.81
N HIS A 596 -22.10 -36.39 23.60
CA HIS A 596 -22.09 -37.77 23.13
C HIS A 596 -21.35 -37.86 21.79
N ASP A 597 -20.40 -38.79 21.67
CA ASP A 597 -19.63 -39.06 20.44
C ASP A 597 -19.01 -37.82 19.77
N GLY A 598 -18.48 -36.90 20.58
CA GLY A 598 -17.83 -35.68 20.09
C GLY A 598 -18.79 -34.58 19.61
N GLN A 599 -20.11 -34.79 19.72
CA GLN A 599 -21.12 -33.77 19.45
C GLN A 599 -21.75 -33.26 20.76
N VAL A 600 -22.06 -31.95 20.78
CA VAL A 600 -22.60 -31.24 21.94
C VAL A 600 -24.09 -31.00 21.73
N TYR A 601 -24.91 -31.48 22.65
CA TYR A 601 -26.36 -31.32 22.68
C TYR A 601 -26.75 -30.36 23.82
N LEU A 602 -27.61 -29.40 23.52
CA LEU A 602 -28.12 -28.42 24.49
C LEU A 602 -29.60 -28.72 24.77
N ARG A 603 -29.94 -28.98 26.02
CA ARG A 603 -31.29 -29.33 26.47
C ARG A 603 -31.76 -28.36 27.55
N TYR A 604 -32.94 -27.78 27.38
CA TYR A 604 -33.53 -26.88 28.36
C TYR A 604 -34.31 -27.66 29.44
N SER A 605 -34.13 -27.31 30.72
CA SER A 605 -34.65 -27.99 31.92
C SER A 605 -35.33 -26.95 32.84
N GLU A 606 -36.64 -27.08 33.04
CA GLU A 606 -37.49 -26.10 33.77
C GLU A 606 -37.31 -26.05 35.30
N LYS A 607 -36.30 -26.72 35.87
CA LYS A 607 -36.21 -26.91 37.33
C LYS A 607 -35.42 -25.86 38.12
N ALA A 608 -35.07 -24.71 37.54
CA ALA A 608 -34.41 -23.62 38.28
C ALA A 608 -35.25 -22.33 38.25
N LYS A 609 -36.04 -22.10 39.30
CA LYS A 609 -36.81 -20.85 39.54
C LYS A 609 -36.04 -19.90 40.46
N ASP A 610 -35.94 -18.63 40.08
CA ASP A 610 -36.67 -17.51 40.71
C ASP A 610 -36.26 -16.16 40.07
N GLY A 611 -37.19 -15.49 39.37
CA GLY A 611 -37.04 -14.12 38.84
C GLY A 611 -37.83 -13.80 37.56
N ASP A 612 -39.04 -13.25 37.74
CA ASP A 612 -39.97 -12.51 36.84
C ASP A 612 -40.53 -13.15 35.52
N PRO A 613 -41.87 -13.28 35.33
CA PRO A 613 -42.49 -14.09 34.28
C PRO A 613 -42.94 -13.29 33.04
N SER A 614 -42.04 -12.53 32.40
CA SER A 614 -42.41 -11.80 31.17
C SER A 614 -41.28 -11.67 30.13
N ALA A 615 -40.90 -12.80 29.53
CA ALA A 615 -40.23 -12.80 28.22
C ALA A 615 -40.48 -14.14 27.50
N SER A 616 -41.65 -14.26 26.86
CA SER A 616 -41.89 -15.28 25.84
C SER A 616 -41.30 -14.78 24.52
N CYS A 617 -40.24 -15.43 24.03
CA CYS A 617 -39.81 -15.28 22.65
C CYS A 617 -40.47 -16.39 21.83
N VAL A 618 -41.66 -16.11 21.31
CA VAL A 618 -42.29 -16.90 20.25
C VAL A 618 -41.65 -16.46 18.94
N LEU A 619 -40.94 -17.37 18.28
CA LEU A 619 -40.65 -17.23 16.86
C LEU A 619 -41.95 -17.51 16.11
N ASP A 620 -42.59 -16.46 15.59
CA ASP A 620 -43.69 -16.61 14.66
C ASP A 620 -43.14 -17.16 13.33
N ALA A 621 -43.48 -18.42 13.07
CA ALA A 621 -43.14 -19.13 11.86
C ALA A 621 -44.15 -18.76 10.76
N GLN A 622 -44.05 -17.55 10.21
CA GLN A 622 -44.64 -17.21 8.92
C GLN A 622 -43.62 -16.52 8.02
N GLY A 623 -42.55 -17.27 7.74
CA GLY A 623 -41.73 -17.14 6.55
C GLY A 623 -41.67 -18.51 5.88
N SER A 624 -42.62 -18.76 4.98
CA SER A 624 -42.67 -19.83 3.97
C SER A 624 -41.88 -21.12 4.26
N LEU A 625 -42.59 -22.15 4.72
CA LEU A 625 -42.16 -23.55 4.76
C LEU A 625 -41.97 -24.18 3.34
N ALA A 626 -41.87 -23.38 2.27
CA ALA A 626 -41.61 -23.87 0.92
C ALA A 626 -40.11 -23.96 0.58
N ASP A 627 -39.23 -23.21 1.25
CA ASP A 627 -37.82 -23.12 0.83
C ASP A 627 -36.88 -24.17 1.45
N LEU A 628 -37.28 -24.87 2.50
CA LEU A 628 -36.50 -25.99 3.07
C LEU A 628 -36.72 -27.32 2.32
N ASN A 629 -37.85 -27.48 1.63
CA ASN A 629 -38.06 -28.60 0.71
C ASN A 629 -37.42 -28.34 -0.67
N ALA A 630 -37.24 -27.08 -1.06
CA ALA A 630 -36.51 -26.71 -2.27
C ALA A 630 -35.01 -27.05 -2.16
N SER A 631 -34.39 -26.87 -0.99
CA SER A 631 -32.97 -27.20 -0.79
C SER A 631 -32.71 -28.71 -0.73
N HIS A 632 -33.57 -29.51 -0.09
CA HIS A 632 -33.44 -30.97 -0.08
C HIS A 632 -33.72 -31.61 -1.44
N SER A 633 -34.72 -31.10 -2.19
CA SER A 633 -34.99 -31.56 -3.56
C SER A 633 -33.88 -31.15 -4.53
N ALA A 634 -33.31 -29.94 -4.40
CA ALA A 634 -32.16 -29.50 -5.18
C ALA A 634 -30.89 -30.33 -4.88
N LEU A 635 -30.65 -30.67 -3.61
CA LEU A 635 -29.53 -31.54 -3.24
C LEU A 635 -29.70 -32.96 -3.78
N SER A 636 -30.92 -33.52 -3.70
CA SER A 636 -31.26 -34.83 -4.26
C SER A 636 -31.16 -34.86 -5.79
N GLN A 637 -31.57 -33.78 -6.46
CA GLN A 637 -31.42 -33.62 -7.92
C GLN A 637 -29.95 -33.45 -8.31
N MET A 638 -29.14 -32.71 -7.56
CA MET A 638 -27.68 -32.62 -7.81
C MET A 638 -26.99 -33.98 -7.63
N ILE A 639 -27.32 -34.73 -6.59
CA ILE A 639 -26.76 -36.07 -6.36
C ILE A 639 -27.19 -37.03 -7.47
N SER A 640 -28.46 -36.97 -7.90
CA SER A 640 -28.96 -37.79 -9.02
C SER A 640 -28.30 -37.42 -10.36
N LEU A 641 -28.06 -36.12 -10.61
CA LEU A 641 -27.36 -35.64 -11.80
C LEU A 641 -25.90 -36.10 -11.81
N LEU A 642 -25.20 -36.01 -10.67
CA LEU A 642 -23.83 -36.51 -10.52
C LEU A 642 -23.73 -38.02 -10.72
N LEU A 643 -24.69 -38.79 -10.20
CA LEU A 643 -24.77 -40.23 -10.43
C LEU A 643 -25.06 -40.57 -11.90
N MET A 644 -25.94 -39.81 -12.57
CA MET A 644 -26.18 -39.96 -14.00
C MET A 644 -24.93 -39.65 -14.83
N ILE A 645 -24.18 -38.59 -14.51
CA ILE A 645 -22.93 -38.25 -15.19
C ILE A 645 -21.89 -39.34 -15.00
N MET A 646 -21.76 -39.89 -13.78
CA MET A 646 -20.88 -41.02 -13.48
C MET A 646 -21.27 -42.28 -14.27
N LEU A 647 -22.57 -42.60 -14.35
CA LEU A 647 -23.08 -43.72 -15.14
C LEU A 647 -22.83 -43.52 -16.63
N LEU A 648 -23.04 -42.31 -17.16
CA LEU A 648 -22.76 -41.99 -18.56
C LEU A 648 -21.27 -42.14 -18.87
N TRP A 649 -20.40 -41.68 -17.97
CA TRP A 649 -18.96 -41.88 -18.07
C TRP A 649 -18.57 -43.36 -18.06
N MET A 650 -19.17 -44.16 -17.20
CA MET A 650 -18.94 -45.61 -17.16
C MET A 650 -19.39 -46.30 -18.45
N VAL A 651 -20.52 -45.89 -19.03
CA VAL A 651 -21.00 -46.42 -20.32
C VAL A 651 -20.06 -46.02 -21.46
N VAL A 652 -19.55 -44.77 -21.48
CA VAL A 652 -18.56 -44.33 -22.46
C VAL A 652 -17.25 -45.10 -22.31
N MET A 653 -16.78 -45.33 -21.08
CA MET A 653 -15.58 -46.13 -20.81
C MET A 653 -15.75 -47.60 -21.22
N CYS A 654 -16.90 -48.21 -20.95
CA CYS A 654 -17.19 -49.58 -21.38
C CYS A 654 -17.32 -49.69 -22.90
N SER A 655 -18.01 -48.75 -23.55
CA SER A 655 -18.18 -48.77 -25.02
C SER A 655 -16.87 -48.49 -25.75
N THR A 656 -16.03 -47.58 -25.26
CA THR A 656 -14.67 -47.38 -25.80
C THR A 656 -13.80 -48.61 -25.60
N PHE A 657 -13.87 -49.29 -24.45
CA PHE A 657 -13.15 -50.54 -24.20
C PHE A 657 -13.59 -51.66 -25.15
N VAL A 658 -14.90 -51.80 -25.40
CA VAL A 658 -15.46 -52.76 -26.36
C VAL A 658 -15.01 -52.44 -27.79
N LEU A 659 -15.02 -51.18 -28.20
CA LEU A 659 -14.55 -50.76 -29.52
C LEU A 659 -13.05 -51.02 -29.71
N VAL A 660 -12.23 -50.75 -28.70
CA VAL A 660 -10.78 -51.01 -28.74
C VAL A 660 -10.51 -52.51 -28.81
N THR A 661 -11.23 -53.33 -28.05
CA THR A 661 -11.09 -54.79 -28.09
C THR A 661 -11.56 -55.38 -29.42
N LEU A 662 -12.69 -54.91 -29.98
CA LEU A 662 -13.15 -55.31 -31.31
C LEU A 662 -12.18 -54.89 -32.41
N ALA A 663 -11.61 -53.67 -32.34
CA ALA A 663 -10.58 -53.21 -33.27
C ALA A 663 -9.29 -54.04 -33.16
N ALA A 664 -8.90 -54.46 -31.95
CA ALA A 664 -7.75 -55.33 -31.73
C ALA A 664 -8.00 -56.74 -32.29
N ILE A 665 -9.20 -57.29 -32.12
CA ILE A 665 -9.61 -58.58 -32.70
C ILE A 665 -9.65 -58.47 -34.23
N ALA A 666 -10.26 -57.42 -34.79
CA ALA A 666 -10.30 -57.18 -36.24
C ALA A 666 -8.89 -57.05 -36.84
N ARG A 667 -7.96 -56.34 -36.16
CA ARG A 667 -6.54 -56.30 -36.57
C ARG A 667 -5.88 -57.67 -36.54
N ARG A 668 -6.17 -58.50 -35.53
CA ARG A 668 -5.64 -59.88 -35.47
C ARG A 668 -6.20 -60.77 -36.57
N VAL A 669 -7.49 -60.64 -36.90
CA VAL A 669 -8.13 -61.39 -37.99
C VAL A 669 -7.64 -60.93 -39.37
N LEU A 670 -7.43 -59.63 -39.56
CA LEU A 670 -6.84 -59.08 -40.79
C LEU A 670 -5.38 -59.50 -40.96
N ARG A 671 -4.58 -59.58 -39.88
CA ARG A 671 -3.24 -60.18 -39.92
C ARG A 671 -3.26 -61.67 -40.23
N ALA A 672 -4.28 -62.41 -39.77
CA ALA A 672 -4.43 -63.83 -40.08
C ALA A 672 -4.91 -64.10 -41.53
N ARG A 673 -5.53 -63.13 -42.19
CA ARG A 673 -5.98 -63.20 -43.60
C ARG A 673 -5.03 -62.51 -44.59
N GLY A 674 -4.00 -61.84 -44.10
CA GLY A 674 -2.98 -61.16 -44.91
C GLY A 674 -1.65 -61.94 -44.94
N SER A 675 -1.64 -63.08 -45.62
CA SER A 675 -0.43 -63.65 -46.22
C SER A 675 -0.88 -64.36 -47.50
N PRO A 676 -0.40 -63.92 -48.67
CA PRO A 676 0.85 -64.49 -49.16
C PRO A 676 1.76 -63.50 -49.92
N ALA A 677 2.96 -64.00 -50.22
CA ALA A 677 3.95 -63.48 -51.18
C ALA A 677 4.92 -62.39 -50.67
N GLU A 678 6.10 -62.84 -50.26
CA GLU A 678 7.39 -62.45 -50.89
C GLU A 678 8.54 -63.16 -50.16
N SER A 679 9.03 -64.26 -50.73
CA SER A 679 10.40 -64.76 -50.49
C SER A 679 10.74 -65.92 -51.43
N GLN A 680 10.88 -65.64 -52.73
CA GLN A 680 11.70 -66.48 -53.62
C GLN A 680 12.32 -65.59 -54.69
N GLU A 681 13.61 -65.28 -54.53
CA GLU A 681 14.64 -65.39 -55.57
C GLU A 681 15.94 -64.72 -55.10
N LYS A 682 16.87 -65.56 -54.64
CA LYS A 682 18.32 -65.45 -54.90
C LYS A 682 19.04 -66.58 -54.17
N LYS A 683 19.28 -67.68 -54.88
CA LYS A 683 20.53 -68.46 -54.92
C LYS A 683 20.33 -69.80 -55.64
N ASN A 684 20.75 -69.84 -56.90
CA ASN A 684 21.75 -70.76 -57.48
C ASN A 684 21.40 -71.21 -58.90
N GLU A 685 22.43 -71.11 -59.75
CA GLU A 685 22.56 -71.50 -61.17
C GLU A 685 22.04 -70.54 -62.25
#